data_AF-A0AAD6N079-F1
#
_entry.id   AF-A0AAD6N079-F1
#
_cell.length_a   1.000
_cell.length_b   1.000
_cell.length_c   1.000
_cell.angle_alpha   90.00
_cell.angle_beta   90.00
_cell.angle_gamma   90.00
#
_symmetry.space_group_name_H-M   'P 1'
#
loop_
_entity.id
_entity.type
_entity.pdbx_description
1 polymer ?
#
loop_
_entity_poly.entity_id
_entity_poly.type
_entity_poly.pdbx_seq_one_letter_code
_entity_poly.pdbx_strand_id
1 'polypeptide(L)'
;MYKSLDPSDSQKSPWLFENQTVNGLRKRIRETCKGHLDWIFNLDLDAACSTNLWINGKMVDSYSETTLPKNCPTNMPYHIIKVTEFLRVIEDFAGKESIYQKLAILCKGWFSRLKATKNIRTPTWEHVEGSDIPSYRLGDHIWIWKAFKGIEDIMNEMSSKISNGFIHPDERQEFYKLKDRISTLKAERLRGHAGDDEATIFFNSEDLRRENLKRFTIKNDIFNKRMLSVTRSASETRFLLHSRDTVLSYGMGWDFFKSHDEPLRELMNIQTKHDDSLSEESYWKNPLRYGLALLMSREDWQLESMYSPDRMEQHARKLLLSSSSENGLFPGQLNDDKQAMLFEDEIDRDFYFHVGFEIPYILLRCQCPKKIQQLDPDEDESFTPENPLASEPSANRDSRIQNEQNYSNRNMIKPAFAPMTLKRQIPYGVFVDVNKIVDVAEEWLFKDPDFLGFAPPQDPDEIKGTIIAASHRLDLDYDMVWDDMELMKGRHSAIMLDIRKSRKKKLTAQEKCTVVKTSRYGLNPFHFKDRLLAKRRLDESKKRLINVKSPKWSMAIACYVATPGCDRSNLASFFQRHGNTKSSFFHDDVVIGFNTWTTELHCRFFRAVEKDGNEWKELQEQRSAGGLHIPVDERCSRQLAAKLCQTLGHGSYIVDDVFSFLMVGDWCDRYWTCHVLETSTVRSDLFRTDWRQNNPHFPQRKVLELILFNKVLENIHRSAIDILKRVERDPRSSSFDMSEELYSNVSFKDKKQELLDETFQVLRILKDSITGIKDLIEDWKRRESSQGRERPRWTRSDEQKYRKIIQTHENELAKHDREINLLLSRIDFLIALVNNEKSLSQSRDVTRFTYATVFFLPVGLAVSLFSMSGAPGRTAILEVVITAIVALSVTVFILWSAIKAPTSMNVRHLPMRFSWLVEAFSADQKKHSVTGDGEETSPSGQRLHGRSLWNKFSLSNLKRRNTTKDSQSDSAA
;
A
#
# COMPACT_ATOMS: atom_id res chain seq x y z
N MET A 1 -45.84 55.51 -9.84
CA MET A 1 -47.19 55.88 -10.32
C MET A 1 -48.12 55.99 -9.13
N TYR A 2 -48.19 57.17 -8.51
CA TYR A 2 -49.21 57.50 -7.52
C TYR A 2 -50.28 58.33 -8.24
N LYS A 3 -51.52 57.85 -8.27
CA LYS A 3 -52.70 58.68 -8.55
C LYS A 3 -53.77 58.40 -7.50
N SER A 4 -54.44 59.50 -7.17
CA SER A 4 -55.29 59.79 -6.02
C SER A 4 -56.43 58.81 -5.77
N LEU A 5 -56.62 58.47 -4.49
CA LEU A 5 -57.83 57.88 -3.94
C LEU A 5 -58.92 58.96 -3.84
N ASP A 6 -60.09 58.64 -4.40
CA ASP A 6 -61.36 59.36 -4.21
C ASP A 6 -62.01 58.85 -2.90
N PRO A 7 -62.41 59.69 -1.93
CA PRO A 7 -62.76 59.25 -0.58
C PRO A 7 -64.23 58.80 -0.39
N SER A 8 -64.99 58.47 -1.44
CA SER A 8 -66.43 58.18 -1.32
C SER A 8 -66.84 56.70 -1.32
N ASP A 9 -65.92 55.74 -1.23
CA ASP A 9 -66.26 54.29 -1.32
C ASP A 9 -65.96 53.48 -0.03
N SER A 10 -65.92 54.15 1.13
CA SER A 10 -65.50 53.58 2.42
C SER A 10 -66.58 52.79 3.17
N GLN A 11 -67.36 51.94 2.50
CA GLN A 11 -68.23 50.95 3.16
C GLN A 11 -68.20 49.55 2.51
N LYS A 12 -67.03 49.11 2.04
CA LYS A 12 -66.73 47.67 1.90
C LYS A 12 -65.73 47.26 2.97
N SER A 13 -66.08 46.25 3.75
CA SER A 13 -65.31 45.81 4.92
C SER A 13 -63.86 45.46 4.55
N PRO A 14 -62.85 45.90 5.33
CA PRO A 14 -61.43 45.58 5.10
C PRO A 14 -61.16 44.07 4.99
N TRP A 15 -61.96 43.27 5.70
CA TRP A 15 -61.89 41.81 5.77
C TRP A 15 -62.19 41.08 4.44
N LEU A 16 -62.97 41.68 3.53
CA LEU A 16 -63.28 41.08 2.23
C LEU A 16 -62.15 41.28 1.20
N PHE A 17 -61.47 42.43 1.26
CA PHE A 17 -60.30 42.70 0.41
C PHE A 17 -59.09 41.85 0.83
N GLU A 18 -58.83 41.73 2.14
CA GLU A 18 -57.72 40.94 2.68
C GLU A 18 -57.83 39.44 2.31
N ASN A 19 -59.03 38.86 2.43
CA ASN A 19 -59.28 37.47 2.07
C ASN A 19 -59.18 37.20 0.56
N GLN A 20 -59.57 38.14 -0.30
CA GLN A 20 -59.36 38.02 -1.75
C GLN A 20 -57.87 38.07 -2.12
N THR A 21 -57.07 38.95 -1.49
CA THR A 21 -55.62 39.02 -1.70
C THR A 21 -54.89 37.78 -1.20
N VAL A 22 -55.25 37.23 -0.04
CA VAL A 22 -54.63 36.01 0.50
C VAL A 22 -54.97 34.79 -0.37
N ASN A 23 -56.23 34.65 -0.81
CA ASN A 23 -56.62 33.55 -1.71
C ASN A 23 -55.97 33.68 -3.09
N GLY A 24 -55.85 34.91 -3.63
CA GLY A 24 -55.11 35.17 -4.87
C GLY A 24 -53.62 34.81 -4.75
N LEU A 25 -52.98 35.17 -3.65
CA LEU A 25 -51.58 34.82 -3.38
C LEU A 25 -51.39 33.31 -3.23
N ARG A 26 -52.25 32.64 -2.46
CA ARG A 26 -52.24 31.17 -2.32
C ARG A 26 -52.41 30.46 -3.66
N LYS A 27 -53.31 30.94 -4.52
CA LYS A 27 -53.50 30.42 -5.87
C LYS A 27 -52.23 30.60 -6.70
N ARG A 28 -51.61 31.78 -6.70
CA ARG A 28 -50.37 32.05 -7.43
C ARG A 28 -49.21 31.18 -6.94
N ILE A 29 -49.05 31.01 -5.63
CA ILE A 29 -48.04 30.11 -5.04
C ILE A 29 -48.28 28.68 -5.52
N ARG A 30 -49.53 28.21 -5.46
CA ARG A 30 -49.92 26.86 -5.92
C ARG A 30 -49.59 26.64 -7.40
N GLU A 31 -49.96 27.58 -8.26
CA GLU A 31 -49.69 27.52 -9.70
C GLU A 31 -48.18 27.55 -10.00
N THR A 32 -47.42 28.36 -9.26
CA THR A 32 -45.95 28.42 -9.37
C THR A 32 -45.31 27.08 -8.97
N CYS A 33 -45.73 26.51 -7.84
CA CYS A 33 -45.27 25.19 -7.40
C CYS A 33 -45.63 24.10 -8.41
N LYS A 34 -46.85 24.14 -8.98
CA LYS A 34 -47.29 23.19 -10.01
C LYS A 34 -46.41 23.30 -11.26
N GLY A 35 -46.17 24.50 -11.76
CA GLY A 35 -45.26 24.73 -12.90
C GLY A 35 -43.84 24.25 -12.63
N HIS A 36 -43.34 24.42 -11.39
CA HIS A 36 -42.04 23.88 -10.98
C HIS A 36 -42.02 22.35 -10.96
N LEU A 37 -43.11 21.69 -10.52
CA LEU A 37 -43.21 20.24 -10.58
C LEU A 37 -43.26 19.74 -12.02
N ASP A 38 -43.99 20.41 -12.90
CA ASP A 38 -44.00 20.07 -14.33
C ASP A 38 -42.59 20.18 -14.93
N TRP A 39 -41.82 21.21 -14.54
CA TRP A 39 -40.41 21.30 -14.91
C TRP A 39 -39.58 20.12 -14.39
N ILE A 40 -39.69 19.75 -13.11
CA ILE A 40 -38.99 18.59 -12.53
C ILE A 40 -39.31 17.31 -13.30
N PHE A 41 -40.58 17.09 -13.63
CA PHE A 41 -41.02 15.88 -14.31
C PHE A 41 -40.65 15.80 -15.79
N ASN A 42 -40.25 16.93 -16.38
CA ASN A 42 -39.72 16.98 -17.74
C ASN A 42 -38.18 16.83 -17.79
N LEU A 43 -37.51 16.78 -16.64
CA LEU A 43 -36.09 16.47 -16.58
C LEU A 43 -35.85 15.01 -16.98
N ASP A 44 -34.77 14.77 -17.72
CA ASP A 44 -34.24 13.43 -17.83
C ASP A 44 -33.68 12.95 -16.47
N LEU A 45 -33.51 11.64 -16.30
CA LEU A 45 -33.10 11.08 -14.99
C LEU A 45 -31.66 11.46 -14.60
N ASP A 46 -30.78 11.64 -15.57
CA ASP A 46 -29.37 12.01 -15.32
C ASP A 46 -29.28 13.49 -14.94
N ALA A 47 -30.03 14.34 -15.63
CA ALA A 47 -30.26 15.75 -15.35
C ALA A 47 -30.87 15.94 -13.96
N ALA A 48 -31.89 15.15 -13.58
CA ALA A 48 -32.48 15.23 -12.24
C ALA A 48 -31.49 14.83 -11.11
N CYS A 49 -30.42 14.11 -11.44
CA CYS A 49 -29.31 13.82 -10.52
C CYS A 49 -28.17 14.86 -10.59
N SER A 50 -28.18 15.76 -11.58
CA SER A 50 -27.11 16.72 -11.83
C SER A 50 -27.20 17.94 -10.93
N THR A 51 -26.05 18.45 -10.52
CA THR A 51 -25.93 19.75 -9.87
C THR A 51 -25.93 20.89 -10.89
N ASN A 52 -25.45 20.62 -12.12
CA ASN A 52 -25.26 21.63 -13.16
C ASN A 52 -26.32 21.51 -14.25
N LEU A 53 -27.37 22.33 -14.13
CA LEU A 53 -28.51 22.36 -15.04
C LEU A 53 -28.79 23.77 -15.53
N TRP A 54 -29.12 23.88 -16.81
CA TRP A 54 -29.75 25.06 -17.37
C TRP A 54 -31.22 25.15 -16.97
N ILE A 55 -31.81 26.34 -17.04
CA ILE A 55 -33.22 26.57 -16.72
C ILE A 55 -34.18 25.77 -17.63
N ASN A 56 -33.72 25.41 -18.83
CA ASN A 56 -34.47 24.55 -19.76
C ASN A 56 -34.41 23.05 -19.41
N GLY A 57 -33.73 22.68 -18.31
CA GLY A 57 -33.60 21.31 -17.84
C GLY A 57 -32.45 20.51 -18.45
N LYS A 58 -31.67 21.08 -19.39
CA LYS A 58 -30.51 20.41 -19.97
C LYS A 58 -29.29 20.50 -19.04
N MET A 59 -28.48 19.45 -19.02
CA MET A 59 -27.19 19.48 -18.33
C MET A 59 -26.26 20.52 -18.95
N VAL A 60 -25.47 21.18 -18.11
CA VAL A 60 -24.39 22.05 -18.58
C VAL A 60 -23.25 21.16 -19.07
N ASP A 61 -22.82 21.34 -20.31
CA ASP A 61 -21.69 20.60 -20.86
C ASP A 61 -20.42 20.92 -20.06
N SER A 62 -19.89 19.91 -19.38
CA SER A 62 -18.64 20.04 -18.62
C SER A 62 -17.48 20.04 -19.61
N TYR A 63 -17.05 21.23 -20.06
CA TYR A 63 -15.75 21.37 -20.72
C TYR A 63 -14.63 21.05 -19.71
N SER A 64 -13.50 20.55 -20.20
CA SER A 64 -12.35 20.08 -19.39
C SER A 64 -11.72 21.14 -18.48
N GLU A 65 -12.16 22.40 -18.55
CA GLU A 65 -11.60 23.55 -17.83
C GLU A 65 -12.53 24.14 -16.77
N THR A 66 -13.76 23.62 -16.60
CA THR A 66 -14.71 24.21 -15.62
C THR A 66 -14.48 23.67 -14.21
N THR A 67 -14.65 24.52 -13.19
CA THR A 67 -14.55 24.13 -11.76
C THR A 67 -15.93 23.92 -11.13
N LEU A 68 -16.90 23.57 -11.97
CA LEU A 68 -18.30 23.42 -11.59
C LEU A 68 -18.49 22.41 -10.43
N PRO A 69 -19.46 22.67 -9.54
CA PRO A 69 -19.75 21.76 -8.43
C PRO A 69 -20.07 20.35 -8.91
N LYS A 70 -19.56 19.35 -8.19
CA LYS A 70 -19.83 17.94 -8.51
C LYS A 70 -21.25 17.54 -8.14
N ASN A 71 -21.71 16.44 -8.73
CA ASN A 71 -23.03 15.89 -8.43
C ASN A 71 -23.12 15.43 -6.97
N CYS A 72 -24.15 15.90 -6.27
CA CYS A 72 -24.35 15.61 -4.85
C CYS A 72 -25.41 14.50 -4.69
N PRO A 73 -25.25 13.57 -3.72
CA PRO A 73 -26.28 12.56 -3.44
C PRO A 73 -27.64 13.15 -3.01
N THR A 74 -27.71 14.44 -2.67
CA THR A 74 -28.93 15.15 -2.27
C THR A 74 -29.79 15.69 -3.42
N ASN A 75 -29.30 15.72 -4.66
CA ASN A 75 -30.00 16.35 -5.80
C ASN A 75 -31.39 15.73 -6.05
N MET A 76 -31.44 14.41 -6.27
CA MET A 76 -32.71 13.68 -6.40
C MET A 76 -33.60 13.75 -5.14
N PRO A 77 -33.05 13.57 -3.91
CA PRO A 77 -33.81 13.79 -2.69
C PRO A 77 -34.54 15.14 -2.64
N TYR A 78 -33.91 16.24 -3.06
CA TYR A 78 -34.59 17.54 -3.10
C TYR A 78 -35.81 17.55 -4.02
N HIS A 79 -35.72 16.95 -5.22
CA HIS A 79 -36.85 16.84 -6.14
C HIS A 79 -37.99 16.01 -5.53
N ILE A 80 -37.67 14.89 -4.89
CA ILE A 80 -38.65 14.02 -4.24
C ILE A 80 -39.32 14.73 -3.05
N ILE A 81 -38.56 15.45 -2.23
CA ILE A 81 -39.10 16.22 -1.11
C ILE A 81 -40.08 17.28 -1.62
N LYS A 82 -39.73 18.03 -2.68
CA LYS A 82 -40.63 19.02 -3.30
C LYS A 82 -41.95 18.39 -3.75
N VAL A 83 -41.90 17.25 -4.43
CA VAL A 83 -43.10 16.53 -4.89
C VAL A 83 -43.93 16.03 -3.70
N THR A 84 -43.29 15.38 -2.73
CA THR A 84 -43.99 14.76 -1.59
C THR A 84 -44.63 15.78 -0.65
N GLU A 85 -43.96 16.91 -0.38
CA GLU A 85 -44.55 17.99 0.43
C GLU A 85 -45.67 18.72 -0.33
N PHE A 86 -45.57 18.88 -1.66
CA PHE A 86 -46.66 19.45 -2.46
C PHE A 86 -47.91 18.56 -2.43
N LEU A 87 -47.74 17.24 -2.53
CA LEU A 87 -48.83 16.27 -2.48
C LEU A 87 -49.63 16.30 -1.17
N ARG A 88 -49.01 16.72 -0.06
CA ARG A 88 -49.67 16.87 1.24
C ARG A 88 -50.58 18.09 1.32
N VAL A 89 -50.31 19.12 0.52
CA VAL A 89 -51.03 20.40 0.56
C VAL A 89 -52.11 20.50 -0.52
N ILE A 90 -51.97 19.74 -1.61
CA ILE A 90 -52.96 19.77 -2.69
C ILE A 90 -54.21 18.96 -2.33
N GLU A 91 -55.39 19.54 -2.55
CA GLU A 91 -56.68 18.88 -2.29
C GLU A 91 -57.23 18.20 -3.56
N ASP A 92 -57.01 18.80 -4.74
CA ASP A 92 -57.52 18.35 -6.04
C ASP A 92 -56.99 16.94 -6.44
N PHE A 93 -57.93 16.02 -6.70
CA PHE A 93 -57.62 14.64 -7.07
C PHE A 93 -57.05 14.52 -8.50
N ALA A 94 -57.61 15.21 -9.50
CA ALA A 94 -57.16 15.06 -10.90
C ALA A 94 -55.68 15.46 -11.06
N GLY A 95 -55.23 16.45 -10.27
CA GLY A 95 -53.81 16.80 -10.18
C GLY A 95 -52.93 15.74 -9.51
N LYS A 96 -53.44 14.98 -8.55
CA LYS A 96 -52.66 13.96 -7.80
C LYS A 96 -52.31 12.75 -8.65
N GLU A 97 -53.24 12.30 -9.51
CA GLU A 97 -53.06 11.10 -10.34
C GLU A 97 -51.80 11.17 -11.22
N SER A 98 -51.68 12.25 -12.00
CA SER A 98 -50.53 12.50 -12.88
C SER A 98 -49.22 12.60 -12.09
N ILE A 99 -49.27 13.21 -10.90
CA ILE A 99 -48.09 13.40 -10.03
C ILE A 99 -47.61 12.05 -9.47
N TYR A 100 -48.50 11.15 -9.07
CA TYR A 100 -48.11 9.82 -8.56
C TYR A 100 -47.39 8.97 -9.61
N GLN A 101 -47.88 8.97 -10.85
CA GLN A 101 -47.24 8.23 -11.94
C GLN A 101 -45.83 8.75 -12.21
N LYS A 102 -45.67 10.08 -12.28
CA LYS A 102 -44.37 10.74 -12.51
C LYS A 102 -43.41 10.56 -11.32
N LEU A 103 -43.93 10.59 -10.09
CA LEU A 103 -43.14 10.29 -8.88
C LEU A 103 -42.60 8.85 -8.90
N ALA A 104 -43.39 7.87 -9.35
CA ALA A 104 -42.92 6.49 -9.47
C ALA A 104 -41.68 6.36 -10.38
N ILE A 105 -41.65 7.13 -11.48
CA ILE A 105 -40.54 7.15 -12.44
C ILE A 105 -39.28 7.77 -11.79
N LEU A 106 -39.43 8.91 -11.11
CA LEU A 106 -38.33 9.53 -10.37
C LEU A 106 -37.77 8.59 -9.30
N CYS A 107 -38.63 7.94 -8.50
CA CYS A 107 -38.20 6.98 -7.48
C CYS A 107 -37.45 5.79 -8.09
N LYS A 108 -37.88 5.28 -9.24
CA LYS A 108 -37.20 4.19 -9.95
C LYS A 108 -35.77 4.58 -10.35
N GLY A 109 -35.61 5.76 -10.96
CA GLY A 109 -34.29 6.29 -11.32
C GLY A 109 -33.41 6.51 -10.08
N TRP A 110 -33.98 7.13 -9.05
CA TRP A 110 -33.27 7.39 -7.80
C TRP A 110 -32.80 6.12 -7.10
N PHE A 111 -33.65 5.10 -6.95
CA PHE A 111 -33.25 3.84 -6.31
C PHE A 111 -32.18 3.09 -7.10
N SER A 112 -32.24 3.14 -8.43
CA SER A 112 -31.19 2.58 -9.30
C SER A 112 -29.86 3.29 -9.06
N ARG A 113 -29.87 4.62 -8.93
CA ARG A 113 -28.68 5.42 -8.65
C ARG A 113 -28.13 5.22 -7.24
N LEU A 114 -29.00 5.21 -6.22
CA LEU A 114 -28.60 4.89 -4.85
C LEU A 114 -27.97 3.51 -4.78
N LYS A 115 -28.43 2.53 -5.59
CA LYS A 115 -27.86 1.17 -5.59
C LYS A 115 -26.44 1.18 -6.15
N ALA A 116 -26.22 1.95 -7.21
CA ALA A 116 -24.90 2.08 -7.84
C ALA A 116 -23.89 2.87 -7.00
N THR A 117 -24.35 3.78 -6.14
CA THR A 117 -23.48 4.73 -5.40
C THR A 117 -23.40 4.45 -3.89
N LYS A 118 -24.14 3.46 -3.40
CA LYS A 118 -24.14 3.07 -1.98
C LYS A 118 -22.80 2.41 -1.61
N ASN A 119 -22.33 2.72 -0.40
CA ASN A 119 -21.23 2.00 0.22
C ASN A 119 -21.57 0.49 0.36
N ILE A 120 -20.71 -0.39 -0.16
CA ILE A 120 -20.95 -1.85 -0.18
C ILE A 120 -21.27 -2.41 1.22
N ARG A 121 -20.66 -1.82 2.26
CA ARG A 121 -20.74 -2.30 3.64
C ARG A 121 -21.90 -1.68 4.42
N THR A 122 -22.46 -0.55 3.97
CA THR A 122 -23.37 0.27 4.78
C THR A 122 -24.42 1.02 3.96
N PRO A 123 -25.56 1.42 4.54
CA PRO A 123 -26.53 2.28 3.87
C PRO A 123 -26.11 3.77 3.88
N THR A 124 -24.88 4.04 3.47
CA THR A 124 -24.34 5.42 3.40
C THR A 124 -23.88 5.75 1.98
N TRP A 125 -23.89 7.03 1.65
CA TRP A 125 -23.53 7.55 0.33
C TRP A 125 -22.43 8.59 0.48
N GLU A 126 -21.40 8.44 -0.35
CA GLU A 126 -20.23 9.33 -0.38
C GLU A 126 -20.66 10.73 -0.85
N HIS A 127 -20.15 11.74 -0.16
CA HIS A 127 -20.21 13.12 -0.57
C HIS A 127 -19.09 13.36 -1.60
N VAL A 128 -19.46 13.73 -2.83
CA VAL A 128 -18.51 13.77 -3.94
C VAL A 128 -17.70 15.08 -3.91
N GLU A 129 -16.57 15.08 -3.22
CA GLU A 129 -15.64 16.23 -3.13
C GLU A 129 -14.47 16.16 -4.12
N GLY A 130 -14.23 15.01 -4.76
CA GLY A 130 -13.05 14.82 -5.61
C GLY A 130 -11.79 14.36 -4.90
N SER A 131 -11.88 14.11 -3.60
CA SER A 131 -10.85 13.37 -2.87
C SER A 131 -10.89 11.89 -3.25
N ASP A 132 -9.73 11.25 -3.27
CA ASP A 132 -9.65 9.79 -3.38
C ASP A 132 -10.21 9.10 -2.12
N ILE A 133 -10.13 9.78 -0.98
CA ILE A 133 -10.65 9.32 0.31
C ILE A 133 -12.15 9.65 0.40
N PRO A 134 -13.02 8.65 0.62
CA PRO A 134 -14.45 8.89 0.79
C PRO A 134 -14.75 9.81 1.98
N SER A 135 -15.59 10.81 1.75
CA SER A 135 -16.18 11.62 2.81
C SER A 135 -17.69 11.40 2.87
N TYR A 136 -18.25 11.42 4.08
CA TYR A 136 -19.66 11.20 4.35
C TYR A 136 -20.18 12.34 5.21
N ARG A 137 -21.22 13.03 4.78
CA ARG A 137 -21.84 14.15 5.52
C ARG A 137 -23.17 13.73 6.11
N LEU A 138 -23.38 14.00 7.40
CA LEU A 138 -24.64 13.68 8.08
C LEU A 138 -25.82 14.42 7.44
N GLY A 139 -25.61 15.65 7.00
CA GLY A 139 -26.61 16.46 6.31
C GLY A 139 -27.18 15.78 5.06
N ASP A 140 -26.32 15.19 4.22
CA ASP A 140 -26.77 14.47 3.02
C ASP A 140 -27.68 13.30 3.36
N HIS A 141 -27.34 12.58 4.42
CA HIS A 141 -28.09 11.43 4.90
C HIS A 141 -29.45 11.83 5.49
N ILE A 142 -29.57 13.01 6.09
CA ILE A 142 -30.85 13.56 6.56
C ILE A 142 -31.75 13.88 5.36
N TRP A 143 -31.22 14.48 4.29
CA TRP A 143 -32.00 14.76 3.08
C TRP A 143 -32.48 13.49 2.39
N ILE A 144 -31.59 12.49 2.23
CA ILE A 144 -31.95 11.17 1.69
C ILE A 144 -33.04 10.53 2.55
N TRP A 145 -32.86 10.52 3.87
CA TRP A 145 -33.84 9.98 4.81
C TRP A 145 -35.19 10.69 4.69
N LYS A 146 -35.21 12.03 4.62
CA LYS A 146 -36.44 12.82 4.55
C LYS A 146 -37.21 12.53 3.26
N ALA A 147 -36.51 12.32 2.14
CA ALA A 147 -37.11 11.89 0.88
C ALA A 147 -37.76 10.50 1.01
N PHE A 148 -37.05 9.52 1.61
CA PHE A 148 -37.62 8.19 1.89
C PHE A 148 -38.85 8.27 2.80
N LYS A 149 -38.76 9.04 3.88
CA LYS A 149 -39.86 9.25 4.84
C LYS A 149 -41.07 9.89 4.17
N GLY A 150 -40.86 10.89 3.31
CA GLY A 150 -41.93 11.53 2.54
C GLY A 150 -42.70 10.55 1.63
N ILE A 151 -41.98 9.66 0.94
CA ILE A 151 -42.59 8.60 0.14
C ILE A 151 -43.40 7.64 1.03
N GLU A 152 -42.81 7.18 2.13
CA GLU A 152 -43.45 6.24 3.05
C GLU A 152 -44.72 6.83 3.70
N ASP A 153 -44.69 8.11 4.07
CA ASP A 153 -45.83 8.81 4.66
C ASP A 153 -46.99 8.91 3.66
N ILE A 154 -46.73 9.25 2.39
CA ILE A 154 -47.76 9.25 1.34
C ILE A 154 -48.35 7.85 1.14
N MET A 155 -47.50 6.81 1.17
CA MET A 155 -47.96 5.43 1.04
C MET A 155 -48.85 5.00 2.20
N ASN A 156 -48.52 5.42 3.43
CA ASN A 156 -49.29 5.13 4.63
C ASN A 156 -50.61 5.90 4.66
N GLU A 157 -50.58 7.19 4.34
CA GLU A 157 -51.76 8.04 4.27
C GLU A 157 -52.77 7.50 3.27
N MET A 158 -52.33 7.14 2.06
CA MET A 158 -53.21 6.55 1.05
C MET A 158 -53.70 5.16 1.46
N SER A 159 -52.85 4.31 2.04
CA SER A 159 -53.29 3.00 2.55
C SER A 159 -54.41 3.15 3.58
N SER A 160 -54.29 4.11 4.51
CA SER A 160 -55.32 4.41 5.50
C SER A 160 -56.62 4.90 4.86
N LYS A 161 -56.54 5.79 3.88
CA LYS A 161 -57.72 6.31 3.19
C LYS A 161 -58.45 5.23 2.38
N ILE A 162 -57.72 4.28 1.78
CA ILE A 162 -58.31 3.10 1.10
C ILE A 162 -59.04 2.21 2.11
N SER A 163 -58.40 1.90 3.24
CA SER A 163 -59.00 1.07 4.30
C SER A 163 -60.28 1.66 4.86
N ASN A 164 -60.37 2.99 4.91
CA ASN A 164 -61.53 3.71 5.43
C ASN A 164 -62.61 4.01 4.36
N GLY A 165 -62.42 3.60 3.10
CA GLY A 165 -63.40 3.76 2.03
C GLY A 165 -63.55 5.19 1.48
N PHE A 166 -62.62 6.10 1.79
CA PHE A 166 -62.71 7.52 1.42
C PHE A 166 -62.12 7.85 0.03
N ILE A 167 -61.88 6.86 -0.82
CA ILE A 167 -61.05 7.01 -2.05
C ILE A 167 -61.81 6.62 -3.30
N HIS A 168 -61.65 7.41 -4.36
CA HIS A 168 -62.23 7.14 -5.67
C HIS A 168 -61.64 5.82 -6.27
N PRO A 169 -62.41 4.99 -6.99
CA PRO A 169 -61.90 3.75 -7.58
C PRO A 169 -60.63 3.94 -8.43
N ASP A 170 -60.54 5.06 -9.16
CA ASP A 170 -59.39 5.39 -10.01
C ASP A 170 -58.13 5.77 -9.20
N GLU A 171 -58.28 6.56 -8.11
CA GLU A 171 -57.20 6.81 -7.13
C GLU A 171 -56.61 5.52 -6.59
N ARG A 172 -57.50 4.59 -6.25
CA ARG A 172 -57.13 3.31 -5.64
C ARG A 172 -56.31 2.46 -6.61
N GLN A 173 -56.66 2.44 -7.90
CA GLN A 173 -55.94 1.69 -8.91
C GLN A 173 -54.53 2.24 -9.14
N GLU A 174 -54.39 3.56 -9.26
CA GLU A 174 -53.08 4.21 -9.45
C GLU A 174 -52.19 4.09 -8.21
N PHE A 175 -52.77 4.17 -7.01
CA PHE A 175 -52.05 3.88 -5.79
C PHE A 175 -51.49 2.46 -5.77
N TYR A 176 -52.26 1.46 -6.17
CA TYR A 176 -51.74 0.08 -6.25
C TYR A 176 -50.63 -0.04 -7.29
N LYS A 177 -50.69 0.68 -8.42
CA LYS A 177 -49.58 0.72 -9.40
C LYS A 177 -48.32 1.37 -8.81
N LEU A 178 -48.44 2.49 -8.09
CA LEU A 178 -47.33 3.15 -7.41
C LEU A 178 -46.72 2.25 -6.33
N LYS A 179 -47.58 1.70 -5.47
CA LYS A 179 -47.20 0.79 -4.38
C LYS A 179 -46.55 -0.47 -4.93
N ASP A 180 -47.11 -1.07 -5.99
CA ASP A 180 -46.53 -2.22 -6.66
C ASP A 180 -45.17 -1.84 -7.21
N ARG A 181 -45.05 -0.81 -8.06
CA ARG A 181 -43.75 -0.36 -8.62
C ARG A 181 -42.68 -0.11 -7.54
N ILE A 182 -43.01 0.61 -6.47
CA ILE A 182 -42.09 0.86 -5.36
C ILE A 182 -41.77 -0.44 -4.60
N SER A 183 -42.76 -1.33 -4.43
CA SER A 183 -42.56 -2.62 -3.77
C SER A 183 -41.78 -3.60 -4.64
N THR A 184 -41.96 -3.62 -5.97
CA THR A 184 -41.18 -4.43 -6.92
C THR A 184 -39.73 -3.96 -6.90
N LEU A 185 -39.48 -2.65 -6.84
CA LEU A 185 -38.13 -2.10 -6.67
C LEU A 185 -37.50 -2.49 -5.32
N LYS A 186 -38.30 -2.63 -4.26
CA LYS A 186 -37.88 -3.21 -2.97
C LYS A 186 -37.78 -4.75 -2.99
N ALA A 187 -38.46 -5.43 -3.92
CA ALA A 187 -38.70 -6.88 -3.93
C ALA A 187 -38.13 -7.61 -5.17
N GLU A 188 -37.31 -6.97 -6.02
CA GLU A 188 -36.42 -7.63 -7.00
C GLU A 188 -35.38 -8.48 -6.26
N ARG A 189 -35.90 -9.55 -5.67
CA ARG A 189 -35.33 -10.40 -4.63
C ARG A 189 -35.07 -11.82 -5.14
N LEU A 190 -35.69 -12.23 -6.26
CA LEU A 190 -35.99 -13.65 -6.47
C LEU A 190 -35.87 -14.19 -7.90
N ARG A 191 -35.66 -13.36 -8.92
CA ARG A 191 -35.57 -13.83 -10.32
C ARG A 191 -34.18 -13.71 -10.97
N GLY A 192 -33.23 -13.06 -10.31
CA GLY A 192 -31.81 -13.16 -10.66
C GLY A 192 -31.23 -14.45 -10.07
N HIS A 193 -30.55 -15.24 -10.88
CA HIS A 193 -29.92 -16.51 -10.49
C HIS A 193 -29.04 -16.35 -9.24
N ALA A 194 -28.85 -17.46 -8.51
CA ALA A 194 -28.21 -17.60 -7.19
C ALA A 194 -26.71 -17.19 -7.07
N GLY A 195 -26.27 -16.17 -7.80
CA GLY A 195 -24.92 -15.60 -7.77
C GLY A 195 -24.84 -14.09 -7.49
N ASP A 196 -25.90 -13.29 -7.64
CA ASP A 196 -25.87 -11.83 -7.34
C ASP A 196 -26.34 -11.53 -5.90
N ASP A 197 -25.50 -11.83 -4.92
CA ASP A 197 -25.72 -11.46 -3.50
C ASP A 197 -25.23 -10.03 -3.18
N GLU A 198 -25.00 -9.18 -4.18
CA GLU A 198 -24.60 -7.76 -4.01
C GLU A 198 -25.83 -6.84 -3.84
N ALA A 199 -26.42 -6.96 -2.65
CA ALA A 199 -27.09 -5.90 -1.89
C ALA A 199 -28.09 -4.99 -2.61
N THR A 200 -29.35 -5.44 -2.69
CA THR A 200 -30.53 -4.58 -2.85
C THR A 200 -30.61 -3.53 -1.72
N ILE A 201 -31.19 -2.35 -1.99
CA ILE A 201 -31.45 -1.32 -0.96
C ILE A 201 -32.63 -1.79 -0.10
N PHE A 202 -32.34 -2.47 1.01
CA PHE A 202 -33.34 -3.03 1.94
C PHE A 202 -33.63 -2.13 3.15
N PHE A 203 -33.57 -0.81 3.01
CA PHE A 203 -33.75 0.07 4.17
C PHE A 203 -35.05 0.85 4.05
N ASN A 204 -35.92 0.72 5.06
CA ASN A 204 -36.96 1.71 5.30
C ASN A 204 -36.34 2.98 5.92
N SER A 205 -37.11 4.06 6.02
CA SER A 205 -36.60 5.32 6.58
C SER A 205 -36.07 5.14 8.02
N GLU A 206 -36.69 4.32 8.86
CA GLU A 206 -36.22 4.07 10.24
C GLU A 206 -34.91 3.29 10.30
N ASP A 207 -34.69 2.34 9.41
CA ASP A 207 -33.43 1.60 9.32
C ASP A 207 -32.29 2.51 8.88
N LEU A 208 -32.54 3.38 7.88
CA LEU A 208 -31.58 4.39 7.46
C LEU A 208 -31.23 5.33 8.62
N ARG A 209 -32.25 5.83 9.32
CA ARG A 209 -32.09 6.72 10.47
C ARG A 209 -31.20 6.10 11.55
N ARG A 210 -31.53 4.87 11.99
CA ARG A 210 -30.77 4.16 13.03
C ARG A 210 -29.34 3.87 12.62
N GLU A 211 -29.12 3.39 11.39
CA GLU A 211 -27.77 3.07 10.90
C GLU A 211 -26.92 4.34 10.74
N ASN A 212 -27.51 5.43 10.22
CA ASN A 212 -26.81 6.71 10.10
C ASN A 212 -26.46 7.28 11.48
N LEU A 213 -27.40 7.37 12.42
CA LEU A 213 -27.12 7.88 13.76
C LEU A 213 -26.06 7.05 14.49
N LYS A 214 -26.15 5.72 14.40
CA LYS A 214 -25.16 4.81 14.97
C LYS A 214 -23.75 5.05 14.41
N ARG A 215 -23.64 5.32 13.10
CA ARG A 215 -22.37 5.53 12.40
C ARG A 215 -21.77 6.90 12.65
N PHE A 216 -22.59 7.94 12.70
CA PHE A 216 -22.11 9.28 12.98
C PHE A 216 -21.87 9.53 14.47
N THR A 217 -22.38 8.67 15.36
CA THR A 217 -22.09 8.76 16.79
C THR A 217 -20.75 8.11 17.15
N ILE A 218 -19.77 8.91 17.51
CA ILE A 218 -18.41 8.48 17.86
C ILE A 218 -17.94 9.20 19.14
N LYS A 219 -16.93 8.63 19.79
CA LYS A 219 -16.26 9.30 20.90
C LYS A 219 -15.27 10.33 20.36
N ASN A 220 -15.41 11.58 20.77
CA ASN A 220 -14.42 12.61 20.49
C ASN A 220 -13.20 12.41 21.41
N ASP A 221 -12.00 12.38 20.84
CA ASP A 221 -10.76 12.07 21.56
C ASP A 221 -10.28 13.21 22.47
N ILE A 222 -10.67 14.46 22.16
CA ILE A 222 -10.29 15.66 22.92
C ILE A 222 -11.17 15.79 24.16
N PHE A 223 -12.49 15.75 23.97
CA PHE A 223 -13.46 15.90 25.04
C PHE A 223 -13.79 14.58 25.76
N ASN A 224 -13.32 13.44 25.24
CA ASN A 224 -13.53 12.11 25.79
C ASN A 224 -15.02 11.71 25.95
N LYS A 225 -15.90 12.30 25.12
CA LYS A 225 -17.36 12.11 25.18
C LYS A 225 -17.91 11.57 23.88
N ARG A 226 -19.01 10.81 23.96
CA ARG A 226 -19.71 10.25 22.81
C ARG A 226 -20.70 11.29 22.26
N MET A 227 -20.54 11.65 21.00
CA MET A 227 -21.32 12.71 20.35
C MET A 227 -21.50 12.43 18.86
N LEU A 228 -22.42 13.15 18.22
CA LEU A 228 -22.59 13.08 16.77
C LEU A 228 -21.49 13.85 16.06
N SER A 229 -20.89 13.23 15.06
CA SER A 229 -20.07 13.90 14.05
C SER A 229 -20.94 14.35 12.88
N VAL A 230 -20.45 15.34 12.13
CA VAL A 230 -21.19 15.96 11.03
C VAL A 230 -20.58 15.63 9.68
N THR A 231 -19.26 15.44 9.64
CA THR A 231 -18.55 14.84 8.50
C THR A 231 -17.64 13.73 9.00
N ARG A 232 -17.52 12.66 8.21
CA ARG A 232 -16.65 11.52 8.48
C ARG A 232 -15.89 11.10 7.22
N SER A 233 -14.59 10.89 7.34
CA SER A 233 -13.74 10.24 6.35
C SER A 233 -12.73 9.34 7.08
N ALA A 234 -11.98 8.54 6.34
CA ALA A 234 -10.91 7.72 6.94
C ALA A 234 -9.78 8.57 7.57
N SER A 235 -9.61 9.82 7.13
CA SER A 235 -8.58 10.74 7.62
C SER A 235 -9.08 11.70 8.69
N GLU A 236 -10.37 12.06 8.68
CA GLU A 236 -10.90 13.16 9.48
C GLU A 236 -12.31 12.87 10.00
N THR A 237 -12.59 13.32 11.23
CA THR A 237 -13.94 13.38 11.77
C THR A 237 -14.22 14.78 12.28
N ARG A 238 -15.21 15.45 11.68
CA ARG A 238 -15.59 16.82 11.99
C ARG A 238 -16.77 16.86 12.95
N PHE A 239 -16.64 17.67 14.00
CA PHE A 239 -17.71 17.97 14.96
C PHE A 239 -18.11 19.46 14.99
N LEU A 240 -17.24 20.35 14.51
CA LEU A 240 -17.57 21.76 14.38
C LEU A 240 -18.65 21.92 13.30
N LEU A 241 -19.76 22.58 13.61
CA LEU A 241 -20.79 22.91 12.63
C LEU A 241 -20.25 23.92 11.63
N HIS A 242 -20.64 23.80 10.37
CA HIS A 242 -20.41 24.76 9.29
C HIS A 242 -21.76 25.33 8.82
N SER A 243 -21.74 26.33 7.95
CA SER A 243 -22.94 27.03 7.48
C SER A 243 -24.01 26.10 6.87
N ARG A 244 -23.64 25.03 6.16
CA ARG A 244 -24.60 24.07 5.57
C ARG A 244 -25.22 23.10 6.56
N ASP A 245 -24.81 23.11 7.82
CA ASP A 245 -25.33 22.20 8.83
C ASP A 245 -26.67 22.67 9.43
N THR A 246 -27.30 23.72 8.87
CA THR A 246 -28.69 24.13 9.14
C THR A 246 -29.69 22.98 9.00
N VAL A 247 -29.38 22.02 8.14
CA VAL A 247 -30.15 20.77 7.97
C VAL A 247 -30.29 19.97 9.26
N LEU A 248 -29.34 20.06 10.21
CA LEU A 248 -29.48 19.38 11.50
C LEU A 248 -30.69 19.93 12.28
N SER A 249 -30.90 21.24 12.28
CA SER A 249 -32.08 21.87 12.88
C SER A 249 -33.37 21.46 12.17
N TYR A 250 -33.33 21.26 10.85
CA TYR A 250 -34.48 20.71 10.12
C TYR A 250 -34.77 19.27 10.51
N GLY A 251 -33.71 18.45 10.63
CA GLY A 251 -33.78 17.07 11.10
C GLY A 251 -34.37 16.94 12.51
N MET A 252 -34.05 17.86 13.42
CA MET A 252 -34.70 17.94 14.74
C MET A 252 -36.22 18.13 14.59
N GLY A 253 -36.65 19.10 13.79
CA GLY A 253 -38.07 19.35 13.53
C GLY A 253 -38.78 18.26 12.71
N TRP A 254 -38.05 17.30 12.14
CA TRP A 254 -38.60 16.15 11.42
C TRP A 254 -38.55 14.85 12.23
N ASP A 255 -38.09 14.88 13.48
CA ASP A 255 -37.88 13.69 14.33
C ASP A 255 -36.76 12.74 13.86
N PHE A 256 -35.81 13.21 13.05
CA PHE A 256 -34.65 12.39 12.64
C PHE A 256 -33.85 11.90 13.85
N PHE A 257 -33.66 12.77 14.84
CA PHE A 257 -32.85 12.47 16.03
C PHE A 257 -33.63 11.79 17.16
N LYS A 258 -34.87 11.35 16.91
CA LYS A 258 -35.71 10.69 17.93
C LYS A 258 -34.95 9.56 18.65
N SER A 259 -34.95 9.62 19.98
CA SER A 259 -34.25 8.67 20.86
C SER A 259 -32.72 8.71 20.79
N HIS A 260 -32.13 9.79 20.25
CA HIS A 260 -30.67 10.03 20.17
C HIS A 260 -30.30 11.45 20.65
N ASP A 261 -31.04 11.97 21.64
CA ASP A 261 -30.91 13.36 22.08
C ASP A 261 -29.58 13.64 22.80
N GLU A 262 -29.03 12.66 23.51
CA GLU A 262 -27.78 12.83 24.27
C GLU A 262 -26.56 13.09 23.36
N PRO A 263 -26.25 12.25 22.33
CA PRO A 263 -25.18 12.54 21.39
C PRO A 263 -25.31 13.87 20.64
N LEU A 264 -26.54 14.29 20.34
CA LEU A 264 -26.84 15.55 19.67
C LEU A 264 -26.61 16.74 20.60
N ARG A 265 -27.08 16.64 21.85
CA ARG A 265 -26.86 17.64 22.90
C ARG A 265 -25.37 17.84 23.14
N GLU A 266 -24.60 16.76 23.19
CA GLU A 266 -23.16 16.87 23.37
C GLU A 266 -22.47 17.54 22.18
N LEU A 267 -22.90 17.25 20.94
CA LEU A 267 -22.45 17.98 19.75
C LEU A 267 -22.76 19.49 19.85
N MET A 268 -23.94 19.87 20.31
CA MET A 268 -24.29 21.29 20.46
C MET A 268 -23.46 21.98 21.55
N ASN A 269 -23.23 21.30 22.67
CA ASN A 269 -22.47 21.84 23.82
C ASN A 269 -20.99 22.12 23.52
N ILE A 270 -20.40 21.47 22.51
CA ILE A 270 -18.98 21.65 22.19
C ILE A 270 -18.73 22.79 21.19
N GLN A 271 -19.77 23.33 20.54
CA GLN A 271 -19.59 24.35 19.50
C GLN A 271 -18.84 25.59 20.01
N THR A 272 -19.13 26.02 21.23
CA THR A 272 -18.45 27.16 21.89
C THR A 272 -17.07 26.84 22.45
N LYS A 273 -16.62 25.58 22.37
CA LYS A 273 -15.35 25.09 22.95
C LYS A 273 -14.29 24.76 21.90
N HIS A 274 -14.60 24.95 20.62
CA HIS A 274 -13.65 24.76 19.54
C HIS A 274 -12.70 25.95 19.45
N ASP A 275 -11.39 25.69 19.55
CA ASP A 275 -10.30 26.66 19.36
C ASP A 275 -10.00 26.89 17.86
N ASP A 276 -11.06 26.96 17.05
CA ASP A 276 -10.98 27.18 15.61
C ASP A 276 -11.40 28.62 15.31
N SER A 277 -10.64 29.32 14.46
CA SER A 277 -10.98 30.65 13.96
C SER A 277 -12.40 30.76 13.38
N LEU A 278 -12.95 29.66 12.85
CA LEU A 278 -14.34 29.59 12.34
C LEU A 278 -15.42 29.70 13.44
N SER A 279 -15.03 29.61 14.72
CA SER A 279 -15.90 29.84 15.87
C SER A 279 -16.12 31.33 16.16
N GLU A 280 -15.23 32.21 15.70
CA GLU A 280 -15.31 33.65 15.94
C GLU A 280 -16.11 34.37 14.85
N GLU A 281 -17.01 35.28 15.24
CA GLU A 281 -17.88 36.03 14.31
C GLU A 281 -17.09 36.85 13.27
N SER A 282 -15.92 37.34 13.65
CA SER A 282 -15.02 38.13 12.80
C SER A 282 -14.79 37.44 11.45
N TYR A 283 -14.62 36.11 11.45
CA TYR A 283 -14.39 35.29 10.27
C TYR A 283 -15.67 34.82 9.55
N TRP A 284 -16.86 35.13 10.07
CA TRP A 284 -18.12 34.74 9.43
C TRP A 284 -18.40 35.60 8.20
N LYS A 285 -17.93 35.11 7.05
CA LYS A 285 -18.20 35.68 5.71
C LYS A 285 -19.46 35.09 5.06
N ASN A 286 -20.01 34.02 5.63
CA ASN A 286 -21.14 33.28 5.07
C ASN A 286 -22.44 33.68 5.77
N PRO A 287 -23.41 34.33 5.09
CA PRO A 287 -24.70 34.68 5.69
C PRO A 287 -25.42 33.50 6.34
N LEU A 288 -25.31 32.30 5.76
CA LEU A 288 -25.95 31.10 6.29
C LEU A 288 -25.37 30.66 7.64
N ARG A 289 -24.17 31.12 8.00
CA ARG A 289 -23.62 30.97 9.37
C ARG A 289 -24.46 31.73 10.40
N TYR A 290 -24.90 32.95 10.08
CA TYR A 290 -25.85 33.70 10.91
C TYR A 290 -27.24 33.07 10.87
N GLY A 291 -27.63 32.48 9.74
CA GLY A 291 -28.84 31.65 9.66
C GLY A 291 -28.81 30.44 10.61
N LEU A 292 -27.67 29.76 10.70
CA LEU A 292 -27.44 28.69 11.67
C LEU A 292 -27.48 29.22 13.10
N ALA A 293 -26.83 30.35 13.38
CA ALA A 293 -26.88 31.01 14.69
C ALA A 293 -28.33 31.30 15.11
N LEU A 294 -29.15 31.83 14.22
CA LEU A 294 -30.59 32.03 14.45
C LEU A 294 -31.31 30.73 14.81
N LEU A 295 -31.08 29.65 14.05
CA LEU A 295 -31.73 28.37 14.31
C LEU A 295 -31.30 27.77 15.66
N MET A 296 -30.02 27.90 16.01
CA MET A 296 -29.48 27.42 17.28
C MET A 296 -30.00 28.19 18.47
N SER A 297 -30.07 29.52 18.39
CA SER A 297 -30.60 30.37 19.46
C SER A 297 -32.02 30.01 19.86
N ARG A 298 -32.88 29.63 18.90
CA ARG A 298 -34.29 29.29 19.19
C ARG A 298 -34.46 28.02 20.02
N GLU A 299 -33.48 27.13 19.92
CA GLU A 299 -33.38 25.89 20.69
C GLU A 299 -32.50 26.09 21.95
N ASP A 300 -32.23 27.34 22.33
CA ASP A 300 -31.42 27.77 23.48
C ASP A 300 -29.95 27.31 23.41
N TRP A 301 -29.40 27.13 22.21
CA TRP A 301 -27.99 26.80 21.96
C TRP A 301 -27.16 28.01 21.53
N GLN A 302 -25.85 27.91 21.73
CA GLN A 302 -24.86 28.93 21.35
C GLN A 302 -23.90 28.38 20.28
N LEU A 303 -23.59 29.21 19.28
CA LEU A 303 -22.55 28.92 18.29
C LEU A 303 -21.22 29.58 18.64
N GLU A 304 -21.27 30.71 19.33
CA GLU A 304 -20.12 31.48 19.78
C GLU A 304 -20.24 31.81 21.27
N SER A 305 -19.12 31.75 21.99
CA SER A 305 -19.08 31.89 23.45
C SER A 305 -19.39 33.30 23.95
N MET A 306 -19.19 34.34 23.13
CA MET A 306 -19.39 35.74 23.53
C MET A 306 -20.86 36.18 23.53
N TYR A 307 -21.75 35.44 22.86
CA TYR A 307 -23.17 35.78 22.78
C TYR A 307 -24.03 34.84 23.61
N SER A 308 -24.97 35.38 24.40
CA SER A 308 -26.10 34.59 24.92
C SER A 308 -27.04 34.21 23.76
N PRO A 309 -27.84 33.13 23.86
CA PRO A 309 -28.77 32.72 22.80
C PRO A 309 -29.66 33.87 22.30
N ASP A 310 -30.26 34.65 23.21
CA ASP A 310 -31.11 35.79 22.87
C ASP A 310 -30.36 36.91 22.13
N ARG A 311 -29.14 37.22 22.58
CA ARG A 311 -28.29 38.25 21.94
C ARG A 311 -27.84 37.80 20.57
N MET A 312 -27.46 36.53 20.43
CA MET A 312 -27.10 35.92 19.16
C MET A 312 -28.29 35.95 18.18
N GLU A 313 -29.51 35.70 18.65
CA GLU A 313 -30.71 35.78 17.81
C GLU A 313 -30.94 37.20 17.29
N GLN A 314 -30.93 38.19 18.19
CA GLN A 314 -31.16 39.59 17.83
C GLN A 314 -30.09 40.11 16.88
N HIS A 315 -28.82 39.78 17.15
CA HIS A 315 -27.68 40.18 16.33
C HIS A 315 -27.74 39.56 14.94
N ALA A 316 -27.87 38.23 14.85
CA ALA A 316 -27.94 37.53 13.58
C ALA A 316 -29.14 37.97 12.74
N ARG A 317 -30.30 38.21 13.36
CA ARG A 317 -31.49 38.74 12.66
C ARG A 317 -31.23 40.13 12.11
N LYS A 318 -30.68 41.02 12.92
CA LYS A 318 -30.37 42.40 12.52
C LYS A 318 -29.38 42.40 11.36
N LEU A 319 -28.29 41.63 11.45
CA LEU A 319 -27.26 41.57 10.42
C LEU A 319 -27.80 41.04 9.10
N LEU A 320 -28.57 39.93 9.12
CA LEU A 320 -29.17 39.37 7.91
C LEU A 320 -30.16 40.33 7.24
N LEU A 321 -31.00 41.01 8.01
CA LEU A 321 -31.93 41.99 7.45
C LEU A 321 -31.19 43.23 6.90
N SER A 322 -30.13 43.68 7.60
CA SER A 322 -29.32 44.82 7.12
C SER A 322 -28.45 44.50 5.91
N SER A 323 -28.12 43.23 5.68
CA SER A 323 -27.35 42.80 4.51
C SER A 323 -28.23 42.52 3.29
N SER A 324 -29.56 42.49 3.45
CA SER A 324 -30.49 42.37 2.32
C SER A 324 -30.42 43.61 1.42
N SER A 325 -30.55 43.37 0.12
CA SER A 325 -30.64 44.45 -0.88
C SER A 325 -32.03 45.10 -0.88
N GLU A 326 -32.16 46.29 -1.49
CA GLU A 326 -33.42 47.06 -1.51
C GLU A 326 -34.61 46.30 -2.11
N ASN A 327 -34.35 45.31 -2.97
CA ASN A 327 -35.37 44.44 -3.57
C ASN A 327 -35.72 43.21 -2.70
N GLY A 328 -35.14 43.09 -1.50
CA GLY A 328 -35.36 41.99 -0.56
C GLY A 328 -34.54 40.72 -0.85
N LEU A 329 -33.59 40.74 -1.78
CA LEU A 329 -32.69 39.62 -2.02
C LEU A 329 -31.55 39.61 -1.01
N PHE A 330 -31.27 38.43 -0.46
CA PHE A 330 -30.17 38.22 0.48
C PHE A 330 -28.89 37.84 -0.27
N PRO A 331 -27.72 38.37 0.14
CA PRO A 331 -26.46 38.01 -0.48
C PRO A 331 -26.10 36.55 -0.18
N GLY A 332 -25.34 35.93 -1.08
CA GLY A 332 -24.78 34.60 -0.85
C GLY A 332 -23.46 34.60 -0.07
N GLN A 333 -22.78 35.75 -0.04
CA GLN A 333 -21.48 35.94 0.61
C GLN A 333 -21.35 37.38 1.13
N LEU A 334 -20.61 37.54 2.22
CA LEU A 334 -20.28 38.82 2.86
C LEU A 334 -18.77 39.06 2.83
N ASN A 335 -18.36 40.31 2.75
CA ASN A 335 -16.97 40.73 2.97
C ASN A 335 -16.65 40.90 4.47
N ASP A 336 -15.44 41.36 4.77
CA ASP A 336 -14.98 41.56 6.16
C ASP A 336 -15.79 42.66 6.88
N ASP A 337 -16.29 43.66 6.13
CA ASP A 337 -17.20 44.71 6.63
C ASP A 337 -18.67 44.25 6.72
N LYS A 338 -18.93 42.95 6.53
CA LYS A 338 -20.26 42.31 6.52
C LYS A 338 -21.22 42.86 5.46
N GLN A 339 -20.69 43.43 4.38
CA GLN A 339 -21.43 43.88 3.20
C GLN A 339 -21.51 42.78 2.15
N ALA A 340 -22.54 42.84 1.30
CA ALA A 340 -22.75 41.88 0.20
C ALA A 340 -21.57 41.86 -0.78
N MET A 341 -21.12 40.65 -1.15
CA MET A 341 -20.03 40.41 -2.09
C MET A 341 -20.42 39.25 -3.01
N LEU A 342 -19.94 39.23 -4.27
CA LEU A 342 -20.14 38.10 -5.18
C LEU A 342 -19.16 36.95 -4.84
N PHE A 343 -19.49 35.72 -5.24
CA PHE A 343 -18.54 34.60 -5.12
C PHE A 343 -17.33 34.79 -6.05
N GLU A 344 -16.15 34.39 -5.60
CA GLU A 344 -14.90 34.48 -6.37
C GLU A 344 -14.68 33.24 -7.25
N ASP A 345 -14.90 32.05 -6.70
CA ASP A 345 -14.67 30.78 -7.38
C ASP A 345 -15.97 30.17 -7.92
N GLU A 346 -15.93 29.61 -9.13
CA GLU A 346 -17.10 29.01 -9.79
C GLU A 346 -17.69 27.83 -8.99
N ILE A 347 -16.87 27.15 -8.18
CA ILE A 347 -17.30 26.07 -7.28
C ILE A 347 -18.28 26.55 -6.19
N ASP A 348 -18.25 27.83 -5.84
CA ASP A 348 -19.12 28.43 -4.84
C ASP A 348 -20.43 28.98 -5.42
N ARG A 349 -20.59 28.97 -6.76
CA ARG A 349 -21.77 29.48 -7.46
C ARG A 349 -23.08 28.96 -6.88
N ASP A 350 -23.23 27.65 -6.77
CA ASP A 350 -24.49 27.04 -6.34
C ASP A 350 -24.73 27.26 -4.85
N PHE A 351 -23.65 27.30 -4.07
CA PHE A 351 -23.74 27.65 -2.66
C PHE A 351 -24.22 29.10 -2.50
N TYR A 352 -23.64 30.04 -3.23
CA TYR A 352 -24.00 31.45 -3.23
C TYR A 352 -25.50 31.66 -3.49
N PHE A 353 -26.04 31.09 -4.56
CA PHE A 353 -27.46 31.25 -4.90
C PHE A 353 -28.38 30.51 -3.92
N HIS A 354 -27.96 29.36 -3.42
CA HIS A 354 -28.71 28.60 -2.41
C HIS A 354 -28.95 29.42 -1.13
N VAL A 355 -27.92 30.12 -0.63
CA VAL A 355 -28.03 30.98 0.56
C VAL A 355 -29.11 32.04 0.40
N GLY A 356 -29.19 32.66 -0.78
CA GLY A 356 -30.20 33.68 -1.09
C GLY A 356 -31.66 33.20 -0.95
N PHE A 357 -31.91 31.89 -1.08
CA PHE A 357 -33.23 31.29 -0.87
C PHE A 357 -33.43 30.71 0.54
N GLU A 358 -32.38 30.17 1.16
CA GLU A 358 -32.50 29.54 2.47
C GLU A 358 -32.65 30.57 3.61
N ILE A 359 -31.97 31.72 3.52
CA ILE A 359 -32.08 32.77 4.55
C ILE A 359 -33.52 33.27 4.74
N PRO A 360 -34.27 33.66 3.68
CA PRO A 360 -35.68 34.00 3.81
C PRO A 360 -36.51 32.90 4.49
N TYR A 361 -36.26 31.64 4.13
CA TYR A 361 -36.95 30.49 4.72
C TYR A 361 -36.66 30.36 6.22
N ILE A 362 -35.39 30.50 6.63
CA ILE A 362 -34.99 30.49 8.04
C ILE A 362 -35.67 31.64 8.79
N LEU A 363 -35.65 32.86 8.25
CA LEU A 363 -36.29 34.02 8.88
C LEU A 363 -37.80 33.80 9.08
N LEU A 364 -38.51 33.30 8.06
CA LEU A 364 -39.93 32.97 8.15
C LEU A 364 -40.20 31.89 9.20
N ARG A 365 -39.40 30.82 9.21
CA ARG A 365 -39.51 29.75 10.21
C ARG A 365 -39.25 30.28 11.62
N CYS A 366 -38.32 31.22 11.75
CA CYS A 366 -37.93 31.89 12.99
C CYS A 366 -38.98 32.90 13.51
N GLN A 367 -39.97 33.27 12.71
CA GLN A 367 -41.05 34.18 13.11
C GLN A 367 -42.26 33.47 13.75
N CYS A 368 -42.49 32.17 13.49
CA CYS A 368 -43.62 31.44 14.09
C CYS A 368 -43.41 31.22 15.60
N PRO A 369 -44.37 31.55 16.49
CA PRO A 369 -44.26 31.29 17.93
C PRO A 369 -43.97 29.81 18.22
N LYS A 370 -43.20 29.50 19.27
CA LYS A 370 -43.00 28.11 19.75
C LYS A 370 -44.40 27.49 19.91
N LYS A 371 -44.71 26.40 19.19
CA LYS A 371 -45.88 25.57 19.51
C LYS A 371 -45.61 25.00 20.91
N ILE A 372 -46.22 25.61 21.92
CA ILE A 372 -46.31 25.05 23.26
C ILE A 372 -46.95 23.68 23.08
N GLN A 373 -46.19 22.60 23.35
CA GLN A 373 -46.77 21.28 23.54
C GLN A 373 -47.83 21.42 24.62
N GLN A 374 -49.04 20.99 24.30
CA GLN A 374 -50.22 21.00 25.17
C GLN A 374 -49.82 20.51 26.57
N LEU A 375 -49.73 21.43 27.51
CA LEU A 375 -49.94 21.15 28.92
C LEU A 375 -51.44 20.95 29.08
N ASP A 376 -51.81 19.83 29.70
CA ASP A 376 -53.18 19.54 30.12
C ASP A 376 -53.77 20.75 30.87
N PRO A 377 -55.03 21.13 30.59
CA PRO A 377 -55.71 22.14 31.37
C PRO A 377 -56.24 21.47 32.63
N ASP A 378 -55.55 21.65 33.75
CA ASP A 378 -56.16 21.71 35.09
C ASP A 378 -55.06 22.11 36.09
N GLU A 379 -55.10 23.38 36.50
CA GLU A 379 -55.12 23.80 37.90
C GLU A 379 -55.17 25.33 37.93
N ASP A 380 -56.37 25.83 38.24
CA ASP A 380 -56.61 27.18 38.72
C ASP A 380 -55.74 27.45 39.95
N GLU A 381 -54.97 28.53 39.97
CA GLU A 381 -54.90 29.38 41.16
C GLU A 381 -54.39 30.81 40.85
N SER A 382 -55.33 31.75 41.01
CA SER A 382 -55.26 33.18 41.31
C SER A 382 -53.96 33.98 41.16
N PHE A 383 -54.08 35.04 40.36
CA PHE A 383 -53.32 36.30 40.43
C PHE A 383 -53.31 36.92 41.84
N THR A 384 -52.17 37.53 42.23
CA THR A 384 -52.09 38.98 42.51
C THR A 384 -50.62 39.48 42.51
N PRO A 385 -50.37 40.77 42.23
CA PRO A 385 -49.10 41.27 41.71
C PRO A 385 -48.37 42.22 42.68
N GLU A 386 -47.07 42.06 42.90
CA GLU A 386 -46.23 43.16 43.41
C GLU A 386 -44.81 43.14 42.84
N ASN A 387 -44.43 44.29 42.30
CA ASN A 387 -43.07 44.81 42.13
C ASN A 387 -43.23 46.32 42.46
N PRO A 388 -42.20 47.12 42.82
CA PRO A 388 -40.77 46.82 42.95
C PRO A 388 -40.12 47.44 44.22
N LEU A 389 -38.87 47.10 44.55
CA LEU A 389 -37.75 48.07 44.75
C LEU A 389 -36.50 47.45 45.38
N ALA A 390 -35.37 47.73 44.72
CA ALA A 390 -34.08 48.19 45.23
C ALA A 390 -33.33 47.39 46.33
N SER A 391 -32.20 46.79 45.94
CA SER A 391 -30.89 47.09 46.54
C SER A 391 -29.74 46.31 45.87
N GLU A 392 -28.92 47.02 45.10
CA GLU A 392 -27.45 46.82 45.06
C GLU A 392 -26.81 48.02 45.81
N PRO A 393 -25.50 48.06 46.15
CA PRO A 393 -24.43 47.04 46.15
C PRO A 393 -23.51 47.07 47.41
N SER A 394 -22.64 46.06 47.60
CA SER A 394 -21.25 46.20 48.11
C SER A 394 -20.59 44.81 48.19
N ALA A 395 -19.54 44.49 47.43
CA ALA A 395 -18.14 44.92 47.52
C ALA A 395 -17.36 44.29 48.71
N ASN A 396 -16.69 43.16 48.44
CA ASN A 396 -15.33 42.83 48.88
C ASN A 396 -14.86 41.59 48.09
N ARG A 397 -14.04 41.74 47.04
CA ARG A 397 -12.56 41.75 47.09
C ARG A 397 -12.00 40.68 48.05
N ASP A 398 -11.61 39.55 47.47
CA ASP A 398 -10.23 39.09 47.66
C ASP A 398 -9.73 38.39 46.38
N SER A 399 -8.74 39.05 45.79
CA SER A 399 -7.95 38.64 44.65
C SER A 399 -6.79 37.77 45.14
N ARG A 400 -6.63 36.57 44.59
CA ARG A 400 -5.33 35.90 44.57
C ARG A 400 -5.06 35.28 43.20
N ILE A 401 -4.39 36.08 42.39
CA ILE A 401 -3.64 35.67 41.21
C ILE A 401 -2.47 34.82 41.69
N GLN A 402 -2.34 33.60 41.17
CA GLN A 402 -1.04 32.95 40.99
C GLN A 402 -0.96 32.43 39.57
N ASN A 403 -0.25 33.22 38.76
CA ASN A 403 0.33 32.82 37.50
C ASN A 403 1.79 32.45 37.82
N GLU A 404 2.24 31.27 37.39
CA GLU A 404 3.43 31.09 36.54
C GLU A 404 3.93 29.63 36.58
N GLN A 405 3.75 28.98 35.43
CA GLN A 405 4.81 28.32 34.65
C GLN A 405 5.90 27.57 35.42
N ASN A 406 5.96 26.25 35.21
CA ASN A 406 7.20 25.61 34.79
C ASN A 406 6.94 24.26 34.08
N TYR A 407 7.51 24.17 32.88
CA TYR A 407 7.69 22.95 32.10
C TYR A 407 8.56 21.94 32.86
N SER A 408 8.22 20.65 32.77
CA SER A 408 9.11 19.60 32.21
C SER A 408 8.51 18.20 32.35
N ASN A 409 8.46 17.52 31.20
CA ASN A 409 8.67 16.09 30.97
C ASN A 409 7.99 15.07 31.90
N ARG A 410 6.96 14.39 31.37
CA ARG A 410 6.74 12.95 31.64
C ARG A 410 5.92 12.28 30.52
N ASN A 411 6.65 11.46 29.76
CA ASN A 411 6.28 10.32 28.92
C ASN A 411 4.77 10.04 28.74
N MET A 412 4.30 10.24 27.51
CA MET A 412 3.04 9.70 27.01
C MET A 412 3.06 8.17 27.02
N ILE A 413 2.26 7.57 27.90
CA ILE A 413 1.72 6.21 27.71
C ILE A 413 0.20 6.38 27.73
N LYS A 414 -0.44 6.38 26.55
CA LYS A 414 -1.90 6.27 26.42
C LYS A 414 -2.26 4.79 26.25
N PRO A 415 -3.03 4.17 27.17
CA PRO A 415 -3.66 2.87 26.92
C PRO A 415 -5.03 3.02 26.26
N ALA A 416 -5.38 2.00 25.50
CA ALA A 416 -6.58 1.83 24.68
C ALA A 416 -7.91 1.92 25.46
N PHE A 417 -8.97 2.37 24.78
CA PHE A 417 -10.35 2.10 25.21
C PHE A 417 -11.27 1.73 24.03
N ALA A 418 -11.72 0.48 24.06
CA ALA A 418 -12.88 -0.03 23.34
C ALA A 418 -14.18 0.28 24.10
N PRO A 419 -15.34 0.50 23.44
CA PRO A 419 -16.64 0.44 24.11
C PRO A 419 -17.21 -0.99 24.09
N MET A 420 -17.74 -1.38 25.25
CA MET A 420 -18.42 -2.64 25.55
C MET A 420 -19.63 -2.95 24.65
N THR A 421 -19.84 -4.23 24.33
CA THR A 421 -21.01 -4.96 24.87
C THR A 421 -20.86 -6.49 24.78
N LEU A 422 -21.01 -7.10 25.96
CA LEU A 422 -21.59 -8.41 26.29
C LEU A 422 -20.78 -9.72 26.07
N LYS A 423 -20.33 -10.23 27.22
CA LYS A 423 -19.82 -11.57 27.58
C LYS A 423 -18.55 -12.06 26.89
N ARG A 424 -17.41 -11.61 27.43
CA ARG A 424 -16.13 -12.31 27.29
C ARG A 424 -16.04 -13.35 28.41
N GLN A 425 -16.42 -14.60 28.13
CA GLN A 425 -15.76 -15.70 28.83
C GLN A 425 -14.28 -15.59 28.44
N ILE A 426 -13.40 -15.43 29.42
CA ILE A 426 -11.97 -15.62 29.22
C ILE A 426 -11.78 -17.13 29.38
N PRO A 427 -11.61 -17.93 28.31
CA PRO A 427 -11.02 -19.24 28.52
C PRO A 427 -9.55 -18.97 28.84
N TYR A 428 -9.17 -19.24 30.09
CA TYR A 428 -7.78 -19.45 30.46
C TYR A 428 -7.16 -20.39 29.41
N GLY A 429 -6.14 -19.94 28.66
CA GLY A 429 -5.40 -20.86 27.80
C GLY A 429 -4.64 -20.34 26.58
N VAL A 430 -4.74 -19.07 26.14
CA VAL A 430 -3.93 -18.59 25.00
C VAL A 430 -3.39 -17.19 25.27
N PHE A 431 -2.09 -17.07 25.49
CA PHE A 431 -1.38 -15.78 25.51
C PHE A 431 -1.63 -15.05 24.18
N VAL A 432 -2.20 -13.85 24.23
CA VAL A 432 -2.40 -12.97 23.08
C VAL A 432 -1.43 -11.81 23.23
N ASP A 433 -0.59 -11.56 22.23
CA ASP A 433 0.28 -10.39 22.22
C ASP A 433 -0.53 -9.15 21.80
N VAL A 434 -0.81 -8.27 22.76
CA VAL A 434 -1.62 -7.07 22.53
C VAL A 434 -0.89 -6.04 21.66
N ASN A 435 0.45 -6.05 21.66
CA ASN A 435 1.26 -5.10 20.90
C ASN A 435 1.26 -5.39 19.38
N LYS A 436 0.84 -6.59 18.98
CA LYS A 436 0.68 -6.98 17.57
C LYS A 436 -0.73 -6.72 17.02
N ILE A 437 -1.70 -6.38 17.88
CA ILE A 437 -3.09 -6.19 17.46
C ILE A 437 -3.26 -4.82 16.80
N VAL A 438 -3.85 -4.84 15.61
CA VAL A 438 -4.31 -3.64 14.89
C VAL A 438 -5.79 -3.83 14.61
N ASP A 439 -6.64 -3.20 15.41
CA ASP A 439 -8.10 -3.22 15.23
C ASP A 439 -8.55 -1.99 14.42
N VAL A 440 -9.22 -2.24 13.30
CA VAL A 440 -9.83 -1.20 12.48
C VAL A 440 -11.29 -1.07 12.91
N ALA A 441 -11.59 -0.05 13.72
CA ALA A 441 -12.95 0.14 14.25
C ALA A 441 -13.95 0.65 13.20
N GLU A 442 -13.46 1.30 12.14
CA GLU A 442 -14.27 2.16 11.25
C GLU A 442 -14.12 1.78 9.78
N GLU A 443 -14.07 0.46 9.54
CA GLU A 443 -13.87 -0.14 8.23
C GLU A 443 -14.83 0.32 7.12
N TRP A 444 -15.96 0.93 7.46
CA TRP A 444 -16.94 1.40 6.48
C TRP A 444 -16.55 2.72 5.82
N LEU A 445 -15.60 3.47 6.38
CA LEU A 445 -15.09 4.71 5.82
C LEU A 445 -14.10 4.51 4.67
N PHE A 446 -13.66 3.27 4.47
CA PHE A 446 -12.67 2.90 3.47
C PHE A 446 -13.35 2.36 2.21
N LYS A 447 -12.85 2.76 1.04
CA LYS A 447 -13.20 2.15 -0.26
C LYS A 447 -12.70 0.71 -0.30
N ASP A 448 -13.49 -0.17 -0.89
CA ASP A 448 -13.03 -1.51 -1.22
C ASP A 448 -12.00 -1.43 -2.37
N PRO A 449 -11.01 -2.34 -2.48
CA PRO A 449 -10.02 -2.27 -3.55
C PRO A 449 -10.64 -2.36 -4.95
N ASP A 450 -10.11 -1.57 -5.88
CA ASP A 450 -10.61 -1.45 -7.26
C ASP A 450 -10.64 -2.79 -8.01
N PHE A 451 -9.80 -3.76 -7.64
CA PHE A 451 -9.81 -5.09 -8.25
C PHE A 451 -11.06 -5.91 -7.91
N LEU A 452 -11.86 -5.51 -6.91
CA LEU A 452 -13.13 -6.14 -6.58
C LEU A 452 -14.25 -5.54 -7.43
N GLY A 453 -15.00 -6.37 -8.15
CA GLY A 453 -16.03 -5.88 -9.07
C GLY A 453 -15.48 -5.35 -10.39
N PHE A 454 -14.15 -5.20 -10.53
CA PHE A 454 -13.51 -4.90 -11.81
C PHE A 454 -13.91 -5.93 -12.86
N ALA A 455 -14.43 -5.43 -13.97
CA ALA A 455 -14.66 -6.18 -15.19
C ALA A 455 -13.56 -5.78 -16.17
N PRO A 456 -12.60 -6.66 -16.47
CA PRO A 456 -11.64 -6.42 -17.53
C PRO A 456 -12.34 -6.10 -18.85
N PRO A 457 -11.74 -5.27 -19.72
CA PRO A 457 -12.28 -4.95 -21.03
C PRO A 457 -12.68 -6.22 -21.79
N GLN A 458 -13.91 -6.24 -22.30
CA GLN A 458 -14.42 -7.34 -23.14
C GLN A 458 -14.52 -6.92 -24.60
N ASP A 459 -14.61 -5.61 -24.87
CA ASP A 459 -14.63 -5.06 -26.20
C ASP A 459 -13.25 -5.19 -26.88
N PRO A 460 -13.15 -5.75 -28.09
CA PRO A 460 -11.87 -5.93 -28.77
C PRO A 460 -11.07 -4.64 -28.94
N ASP A 461 -11.72 -3.51 -29.24
CA ASP A 461 -11.04 -2.23 -29.44
C ASP A 461 -10.50 -1.66 -28.12
N GLU A 462 -11.25 -1.80 -27.03
CA GLU A 462 -10.78 -1.41 -25.68
C GLU A 462 -9.62 -2.31 -25.19
N ILE A 463 -9.68 -3.61 -25.46
CA ILE A 463 -8.58 -4.55 -25.20
C ILE A 463 -7.35 -4.11 -26.00
N LYS A 464 -7.52 -3.78 -27.28
CA LYS A 464 -6.46 -3.27 -28.17
C LYS A 464 -5.78 -2.04 -27.60
N GLY A 465 -6.56 -1.03 -27.23
CA GLY A 465 -6.04 0.19 -26.59
C GLY A 465 -5.26 -0.11 -25.30
N THR A 466 -5.75 -1.05 -24.49
CA THR A 466 -5.07 -1.47 -23.25
C THR A 466 -3.76 -2.21 -23.52
N ILE A 467 -3.71 -3.05 -24.56
CA ILE A 467 -2.50 -3.78 -24.98
C ILE A 467 -1.44 -2.82 -25.53
N ILE A 468 -1.84 -1.81 -26.32
CA ILE A 468 -0.93 -0.75 -26.77
C ILE A 468 -0.30 -0.06 -25.56
N ALA A 469 -1.12 0.34 -24.58
CA ALA A 469 -0.62 0.96 -23.36
C ALA A 469 0.30 0.04 -22.54
N ALA A 470 -0.01 -1.26 -22.47
CA ALA A 470 0.85 -2.25 -21.84
C ALA A 470 2.19 -2.39 -22.55
N SER A 471 2.18 -2.44 -23.89
CA SER A 471 3.36 -2.61 -24.73
C SER A 471 4.31 -1.43 -24.58
N HIS A 472 3.79 -0.19 -24.59
CA HIS A 472 4.60 1.01 -24.30
C HIS A 472 5.24 1.00 -22.92
N ARG A 473 4.52 0.54 -21.89
CA ARG A 473 5.06 0.50 -20.52
C ARG A 473 6.05 -0.63 -20.27
N LEU A 474 5.88 -1.74 -20.98
CA LEU A 474 6.78 -2.89 -20.88
C LEU A 474 7.94 -2.83 -21.89
N ASP A 475 8.01 -1.77 -22.70
CA ASP A 475 9.00 -1.58 -23.76
C ASP A 475 8.99 -2.74 -24.79
N LEU A 476 7.79 -3.07 -25.28
CA LEU A 476 7.52 -4.15 -26.22
C LEU A 476 6.96 -3.61 -27.54
N ASP A 477 7.25 -4.32 -28.63
CA ASP A 477 6.66 -4.07 -29.96
C ASP A 477 5.22 -4.59 -30.00
N TYR A 478 4.28 -3.70 -30.34
CA TYR A 478 2.84 -3.92 -30.26
C TYR A 478 2.31 -4.92 -31.30
N ASP A 479 2.72 -4.80 -32.56
CA ASP A 479 2.13 -5.60 -33.66
C ASP A 479 2.36 -7.10 -33.46
N MET A 480 3.51 -7.43 -32.87
CA MET A 480 3.90 -8.79 -32.54
C MET A 480 3.22 -9.33 -31.28
N VAL A 481 2.80 -8.45 -30.36
CA VAL A 481 2.13 -8.80 -29.10
C VAL A 481 0.64 -9.13 -29.31
N TRP A 482 -0.02 -8.43 -30.24
CA TRP A 482 -1.45 -8.56 -30.49
C TRP A 482 -1.83 -9.97 -30.98
N ASP A 483 -1.12 -10.48 -31.99
CA ASP A 483 -1.34 -11.82 -32.54
C ASP A 483 -1.19 -12.92 -31.48
N ASP A 484 -0.25 -12.76 -30.53
CA ASP A 484 0.01 -13.73 -29.46
C ASP A 484 -1.02 -13.71 -28.34
N MET A 485 -1.52 -12.53 -27.97
CA MET A 485 -2.54 -12.38 -26.93
C MET A 485 -3.88 -12.97 -27.38
N GLU A 486 -4.24 -12.75 -28.65
CA GLU A 486 -5.45 -13.30 -29.24
C GLU A 486 -5.42 -14.84 -29.27
N LEU A 487 -4.23 -15.40 -29.50
CA LEU A 487 -4.04 -16.84 -29.68
C LEU A 487 -3.66 -17.60 -28.41
N MET A 488 -3.06 -16.97 -27.38
CA MET A 488 -2.45 -17.63 -26.19
C MET A 488 -1.81 -18.99 -26.53
N LYS A 489 -1.22 -19.09 -27.73
CA LYS A 489 -0.70 -20.34 -28.33
C LYS A 489 0.57 -20.82 -27.63
N GLY A 490 1.14 -19.99 -26.76
CA GLY A 490 2.33 -20.29 -25.98
C GLY A 490 2.09 -21.40 -24.94
N ARG A 491 3.08 -22.29 -24.80
CA ARG A 491 3.13 -23.26 -23.68
C ARG A 491 3.38 -22.50 -22.38
N HIS A 492 2.32 -22.11 -21.68
CA HIS A 492 2.42 -21.46 -20.37
C HIS A 492 2.29 -22.49 -19.24
N SER A 493 3.07 -22.30 -18.17
CA SER A 493 2.86 -23.00 -16.91
C SER A 493 2.45 -21.99 -15.85
N ALA A 494 1.15 -21.92 -15.57
CA ALA A 494 0.61 -21.00 -14.57
C ALA A 494 -0.50 -21.67 -13.75
N ILE A 495 -0.60 -21.26 -12.49
CA ILE A 495 -1.62 -21.72 -11.54
C ILE A 495 -2.31 -20.49 -10.98
N MET A 496 -3.64 -20.45 -11.07
CA MET A 496 -4.46 -19.47 -10.39
C MET A 496 -5.30 -20.14 -9.31
N LEU A 497 -5.28 -19.56 -8.12
CA LEU A 497 -6.03 -19.99 -6.95
C LEU A 497 -6.97 -18.86 -6.51
N ASP A 498 -8.27 -19.12 -6.61
CA ASP A 498 -9.33 -18.22 -6.15
C ASP A 498 -9.92 -18.73 -4.84
N ILE A 499 -9.75 -17.96 -3.77
CA ILE A 499 -10.26 -18.27 -2.43
C ILE A 499 -11.61 -17.59 -2.25
N ARG A 500 -12.64 -18.41 -2.03
CA ARG A 500 -14.03 -17.97 -1.88
C ARG A 500 -14.31 -17.40 -0.49
N LYS A 501 -15.33 -16.56 -0.39
CA LYS A 501 -15.87 -16.13 0.90
C LYS A 501 -16.50 -17.34 1.60
N SER A 502 -16.04 -17.68 2.81
CA SER A 502 -16.61 -18.80 3.58
C SER A 502 -18.07 -18.50 3.92
N ARG A 503 -19.02 -19.20 3.28
CA ARG A 503 -20.43 -19.17 3.70
C ARG A 503 -20.60 -19.96 5.01
N LYS A 504 -21.72 -19.78 5.72
CA LYS A 504 -22.01 -20.41 7.04
C LYS A 504 -21.95 -21.96 7.04
N LYS A 505 -21.93 -22.62 5.87
CA LYS A 505 -21.65 -24.07 5.77
C LYS A 505 -20.15 -24.32 5.92
N LYS A 506 -19.76 -25.29 6.77
CA LYS A 506 -18.37 -25.76 6.92
C LYS A 506 -17.92 -26.43 5.61
N LEU A 507 -17.47 -25.63 4.65
CA LEU A 507 -16.78 -26.12 3.45
C LEU A 507 -15.41 -26.67 3.85
N THR A 508 -15.02 -27.80 3.26
CA THR A 508 -13.67 -28.38 3.37
C THR A 508 -12.63 -27.42 2.76
N ALA A 509 -11.35 -27.61 3.09
CA ALA A 509 -10.26 -26.76 2.56
C ALA A 509 -10.17 -26.79 1.02
N GLN A 510 -10.56 -27.90 0.39
CA GLN A 510 -10.61 -28.04 -1.07
C GLN A 510 -11.82 -27.32 -1.68
N GLU A 511 -12.98 -27.32 -1.04
CA GLU A 511 -14.20 -26.62 -1.54
C GLU A 511 -14.12 -25.09 -1.41
N LYS A 512 -13.21 -24.58 -0.55
CA LYS A 512 -12.99 -23.13 -0.35
C LYS A 512 -12.13 -22.47 -1.43
N CYS A 513 -11.42 -23.27 -2.24
CA CYS A 513 -10.42 -22.78 -3.18
C CYS A 513 -10.66 -23.36 -4.58
N THR A 514 -10.95 -22.50 -5.55
CA THR A 514 -11.06 -22.88 -6.95
C THR A 514 -9.67 -22.86 -7.56
N VAL A 515 -9.27 -23.93 -8.23
CA VAL A 515 -7.95 -24.04 -8.86
C VAL A 515 -8.11 -24.09 -10.37
N VAL A 516 -7.45 -23.15 -11.04
CA VAL A 516 -7.32 -23.15 -12.50
C VAL A 516 -5.86 -23.36 -12.82
N LYS A 517 -5.55 -24.39 -13.61
CA LYS A 517 -4.18 -24.71 -14.02
C LYS A 517 -4.10 -24.64 -15.53
N THR A 518 -3.01 -24.09 -16.04
CA THR A 518 -2.58 -24.31 -17.42
C THR A 518 -1.25 -25.08 -17.39
N SER A 519 -1.15 -26.15 -18.19
CA SER A 519 0.02 -27.04 -18.21
C SER A 519 0.58 -27.21 -19.61
N ARG A 520 1.86 -27.56 -19.66
CA ARG A 520 2.63 -27.80 -20.89
C ARG A 520 2.06 -28.93 -21.78
N TYR A 521 1.21 -29.81 -21.23
CA TYR A 521 0.72 -31.03 -21.88
C TYR A 521 -0.78 -31.35 -21.68
N GLY A 522 -1.62 -30.43 -21.17
CA GLY A 522 -3.05 -30.73 -21.01
C GLY A 522 -3.97 -29.62 -20.47
N LEU A 523 -5.21 -29.65 -21.01
CA LEU A 523 -6.47 -28.90 -20.79
C LEU A 523 -6.49 -27.38 -21.00
N ASN A 524 -7.22 -26.98 -22.06
CA ASN A 524 -7.69 -25.65 -22.52
C ASN A 524 -7.03 -24.39 -21.91
N PRO A 525 -6.01 -23.79 -22.59
CA PRO A 525 -5.49 -22.46 -22.28
C PRO A 525 -6.57 -21.38 -22.14
N PHE A 526 -7.66 -21.54 -22.89
CA PHE A 526 -8.86 -20.70 -22.86
C PHE A 526 -9.41 -20.54 -21.43
N HIS A 527 -9.49 -21.59 -20.62
CA HIS A 527 -10.11 -21.52 -19.30
C HIS A 527 -9.29 -20.70 -18.27
N PHE A 528 -7.97 -20.53 -18.46
CA PHE A 528 -7.16 -19.64 -17.62
C PHE A 528 -7.36 -18.18 -18.03
N LYS A 529 -7.28 -17.87 -19.34
CA LYS A 529 -7.52 -16.53 -19.87
C LYS A 529 -8.92 -16.05 -19.55
N ASP A 530 -9.94 -16.86 -19.82
CA ASP A 530 -11.35 -16.54 -19.57
C ASP A 530 -11.59 -16.26 -18.09
N ARG A 531 -10.95 -17.02 -17.18
CA ARG A 531 -11.09 -16.78 -15.74
C ARG A 531 -10.29 -15.60 -15.23
N LEU A 532 -9.15 -15.30 -15.83
CA LEU A 532 -8.35 -14.11 -15.51
C LEU A 532 -9.07 -12.83 -15.97
N LEU A 533 -9.70 -12.86 -17.16
CA LEU A 533 -10.46 -11.76 -17.75
C LEU A 533 -11.93 -11.69 -17.28
N ALA A 534 -12.41 -12.68 -16.54
CA ALA A 534 -13.75 -12.63 -15.94
C ALA A 534 -13.84 -11.58 -14.83
N LYS A 535 -15.01 -10.94 -14.72
CA LYS A 535 -15.33 -10.03 -13.61
C LYS A 535 -15.05 -10.71 -12.28
N ARG A 536 -14.22 -10.07 -11.44
CA ARG A 536 -13.89 -10.62 -10.12
C ARG A 536 -15.01 -10.34 -9.13
N ARG A 537 -15.70 -11.40 -8.70
CA ARG A 537 -16.79 -11.31 -7.72
C ARG A 537 -16.33 -11.70 -6.32
N LEU A 538 -16.90 -11.03 -5.32
CA LEU A 538 -16.53 -11.18 -3.91
C LEU A 538 -16.73 -12.60 -3.36
N ASP A 539 -17.77 -13.27 -3.83
CA ASP A 539 -18.13 -14.62 -3.41
C ASP A 539 -17.24 -15.69 -4.07
N GLU A 540 -16.81 -15.44 -5.30
CA GLU A 540 -15.97 -16.33 -6.10
C GLU A 540 -14.46 -16.19 -5.80
N SER A 541 -13.96 -14.96 -5.65
CA SER A 541 -12.52 -14.68 -5.49
C SER A 541 -12.28 -13.51 -4.53
N LYS A 542 -12.47 -13.77 -3.24
CA LYS A 542 -12.12 -12.84 -2.16
C LYS A 542 -10.61 -12.58 -2.12
N LYS A 543 -9.81 -13.64 -2.31
CA LYS A 543 -8.34 -13.60 -2.37
C LYS A 543 -7.88 -14.39 -3.59
N ARG A 544 -6.91 -13.88 -4.33
CA ARG A 544 -6.42 -14.48 -5.57
C ARG A 544 -4.91 -14.64 -5.52
N LEU A 545 -4.42 -15.81 -5.89
CA LEU A 545 -2.99 -16.08 -6.04
C LEU A 545 -2.73 -16.56 -7.47
N ILE A 546 -1.80 -15.92 -8.17
CA ILE A 546 -1.39 -16.23 -9.54
C ILE A 546 0.10 -16.58 -9.48
N ASN A 547 0.44 -17.85 -9.72
CA ASN A 547 1.81 -18.31 -9.86
C ASN A 547 2.13 -18.55 -11.32
N VAL A 548 3.15 -17.88 -11.85
CA VAL A 548 3.63 -18.01 -13.23
C VAL A 548 5.05 -18.55 -13.22
N LYS A 549 5.23 -19.72 -13.83
CA LYS A 549 6.55 -20.31 -14.05
C LYS A 549 7.08 -19.91 -15.42
N SER A 550 8.35 -19.51 -15.45
CA SER A 550 9.04 -18.98 -16.62
C SER A 550 8.20 -17.89 -17.31
N PRO A 551 7.96 -16.76 -16.63
CA PRO A 551 7.02 -15.74 -17.09
C PRO A 551 7.41 -15.19 -18.46
N LYS A 552 6.47 -15.28 -19.41
CA LYS A 552 6.57 -14.67 -20.76
C LYS A 552 5.87 -13.32 -20.79
N TRP A 553 6.24 -12.46 -21.73
CA TRP A 553 5.62 -11.14 -21.89
C TRP A 553 4.12 -11.21 -22.20
N SER A 554 3.66 -12.21 -22.97
CA SER A 554 2.23 -12.43 -23.22
C SER A 554 1.42 -12.69 -21.94
N MET A 555 2.01 -13.38 -20.95
CA MET A 555 1.38 -13.57 -19.64
C MET A 555 1.38 -12.28 -18.81
N ALA A 556 2.45 -11.48 -18.90
CA ALA A 556 2.52 -10.17 -18.25
C ALA A 556 1.41 -9.24 -18.77
N ILE A 557 1.21 -9.20 -20.08
CA ILE A 557 0.15 -8.42 -20.74
C ILE A 557 -1.24 -8.95 -20.36
N ALA A 558 -1.45 -10.27 -20.34
CA ALA A 558 -2.72 -10.84 -19.88
C ALA A 558 -3.05 -10.44 -18.43
N CYS A 559 -2.04 -10.46 -17.54
CA CYS A 559 -2.21 -9.98 -16.17
C CYS A 559 -2.46 -8.47 -16.12
N TYR A 560 -1.80 -7.68 -16.97
CA TYR A 560 -1.98 -6.23 -17.07
C TYR A 560 -3.39 -5.84 -17.51
N VAL A 561 -3.94 -6.50 -18.54
CA VAL A 561 -5.31 -6.29 -19.01
C VAL A 561 -6.33 -6.64 -17.92
N ALA A 562 -6.08 -7.72 -17.18
CA ALA A 562 -6.92 -8.18 -16.07
C ALA A 562 -6.80 -7.34 -14.78
N THR A 563 -5.94 -6.32 -14.78
CA THR A 563 -5.68 -5.47 -13.61
C THR A 563 -6.37 -4.10 -13.78
N PRO A 564 -6.98 -3.54 -12.72
CA PRO A 564 -7.58 -2.21 -12.75
C PRO A 564 -6.58 -1.12 -13.13
N GLY A 565 -7.10 0.00 -13.66
CA GLY A 565 -6.30 1.13 -14.13
C GLY A 565 -5.27 1.65 -13.13
N CYS A 566 -5.65 1.76 -11.85
CA CYS A 566 -4.79 2.26 -10.77
C CYS A 566 -3.55 1.37 -10.52
N ASP A 567 -3.71 0.05 -10.62
CA ASP A 567 -2.68 -0.93 -10.23
C ASP A 567 -1.79 -1.37 -11.41
N ARG A 568 -2.21 -1.07 -12.65
CA ARG A 568 -1.51 -1.44 -13.89
C ARG A 568 -0.04 -0.99 -13.90
N SER A 569 0.23 0.24 -13.46
CA SER A 569 1.59 0.80 -13.41
C SER A 569 2.52 -0.02 -12.50
N ASN A 570 2.01 -0.38 -11.31
CA ASN A 570 2.76 -1.15 -10.32
C ASN A 570 3.01 -2.57 -10.82
N LEU A 571 1.99 -3.20 -11.43
CA LEU A 571 2.14 -4.54 -11.99
C LEU A 571 3.14 -4.58 -13.17
N ALA A 572 3.09 -3.61 -14.09
CA ALA A 572 4.06 -3.53 -15.18
C ALA A 572 5.49 -3.36 -14.64
N SER A 573 5.67 -2.46 -13.68
CA SER A 573 6.96 -2.24 -13.02
C SER A 573 7.48 -3.51 -12.33
N PHE A 574 6.60 -4.31 -11.73
CA PHE A 574 6.95 -5.59 -11.14
C PHE A 574 7.50 -6.60 -12.16
N PHE A 575 6.84 -6.76 -13.32
CA PHE A 575 7.34 -7.63 -14.39
C PHE A 575 8.66 -7.12 -14.99
N GLN A 576 8.78 -5.81 -15.20
CA GLN A 576 10.02 -5.19 -15.69
C GLN A 576 11.18 -5.38 -14.69
N ARG A 577 10.92 -5.17 -13.39
CA ARG A 577 11.90 -5.45 -12.33
C ARG A 577 12.28 -6.91 -12.30
N HIS A 578 11.35 -7.85 -12.41
CA HIS A 578 11.68 -9.28 -12.49
C HIS A 578 12.62 -9.58 -13.67
N GLY A 579 12.33 -9.03 -14.85
CA GLY A 579 13.16 -9.17 -16.04
C GLY A 579 14.57 -8.57 -15.90
N ASN A 580 14.68 -7.37 -15.32
CA ASN A 580 15.90 -6.55 -15.33
C ASN A 580 16.67 -6.54 -14.01
N THR A 581 16.20 -7.21 -12.97
CA THR A 581 16.79 -7.21 -11.62
C THR A 581 18.28 -7.60 -11.67
N LYS A 582 19.15 -6.69 -11.21
CA LYS A 582 20.59 -6.92 -11.02
C LYS A 582 20.95 -7.18 -9.56
N SER A 583 20.13 -6.73 -8.62
CA SER A 583 20.30 -6.94 -7.18
C SER A 583 18.94 -7.26 -6.56
N SER A 584 18.95 -8.06 -5.50
CA SER A 584 17.75 -8.34 -4.73
C SER A 584 17.06 -7.05 -4.26
N PHE A 585 15.72 -7.06 -4.20
CA PHE A 585 14.89 -5.87 -3.93
C PHE A 585 13.73 -6.21 -2.98
N PHE A 586 13.42 -5.29 -2.08
CA PHE A 586 12.26 -5.37 -1.19
C PHE A 586 11.57 -4.02 -1.07
N HIS A 587 10.25 -4.05 -1.09
CA HIS A 587 9.39 -2.90 -0.88
C HIS A 587 8.15 -3.35 -0.09
N ASP A 588 7.80 -2.61 0.95
CA ASP A 588 6.63 -2.88 1.79
C ASP A 588 6.04 -1.53 2.20
N ASP A 589 4.85 -1.23 1.69
CA ASP A 589 4.20 0.06 1.85
C ASP A 589 2.73 -0.10 2.25
N VAL A 590 2.24 0.83 3.07
CA VAL A 590 0.87 0.84 3.56
C VAL A 590 0.34 2.26 3.50
N VAL A 591 -0.76 2.45 2.78
CA VAL A 591 -1.40 3.76 2.66
C VAL A 591 -2.82 3.68 3.19
N ILE A 592 -2.99 4.06 4.46
CA ILE A 592 -4.26 3.94 5.19
C ILE A 592 -5.39 4.67 4.47
N GLY A 593 -5.15 5.92 4.02
CA GLY A 593 -6.18 6.74 3.37
C GLY A 593 -6.80 6.08 2.14
N PHE A 594 -6.00 5.34 1.36
CA PHE A 594 -6.46 4.60 0.19
C PHE A 594 -6.92 3.17 0.52
N ASN A 595 -6.85 2.75 1.79
CA ASN A 595 -7.11 1.38 2.22
C ASN A 595 -6.26 0.36 1.47
N THR A 596 -4.98 0.65 1.18
CA THR A 596 -4.11 -0.25 0.42
C THR A 596 -2.82 -0.60 1.18
N TRP A 597 -2.28 -1.77 0.89
CA TRP A 597 -0.90 -2.12 1.20
C TRP A 597 -0.31 -2.94 0.06
N THR A 598 1.02 -2.85 -0.08
CA THR A 598 1.78 -3.54 -1.13
C THR A 598 3.05 -4.14 -0.53
N THR A 599 3.26 -5.44 -0.76
CA THR A 599 4.52 -6.14 -0.46
C THR A 599 5.12 -6.64 -1.77
N GLU A 600 6.32 -6.20 -2.12
CA GLU A 600 7.07 -6.64 -3.29
C GLU A 600 8.46 -7.16 -2.90
N LEU A 601 8.81 -8.35 -3.38
CA LEU A 601 10.10 -8.99 -3.12
C LEU A 601 10.67 -9.55 -4.42
N HIS A 602 11.96 -9.35 -4.65
CA HIS A 602 12.75 -10.00 -5.71
C HIS A 602 14.04 -10.56 -5.10
N CYS A 603 14.22 -11.87 -5.18
CA CYS A 603 15.43 -12.56 -4.72
C CYS A 603 16.23 -13.03 -5.94
N ARG A 604 17.42 -12.47 -6.13
CA ARG A 604 18.38 -12.91 -7.16
C ARG A 604 19.42 -13.86 -6.58
N PHE A 605 19.61 -15.01 -7.21
CA PHE A 605 20.58 -16.02 -6.78
C PHE A 605 21.16 -16.81 -7.96
N PHE A 606 22.17 -17.63 -7.70
CA PHE A 606 22.87 -18.40 -8.73
C PHE A 606 22.73 -19.91 -8.51
N ARG A 607 22.72 -20.66 -9.62
CA ARG A 607 22.68 -22.13 -9.62
C ARG A 607 23.76 -22.70 -10.53
N ALA A 608 24.23 -23.92 -10.23
CA ALA A 608 25.08 -24.70 -11.11
C ALA A 608 24.24 -25.71 -11.90
N VAL A 609 24.37 -25.74 -13.23
CA VAL A 609 23.62 -26.63 -14.11
C VAL A 609 24.54 -27.34 -15.10
N GLU A 610 24.34 -28.63 -15.32
CA GLU A 610 25.15 -29.46 -16.21
C GLU A 610 24.55 -29.53 -17.62
N LYS A 611 25.40 -29.44 -18.65
CA LYS A 611 25.02 -29.40 -20.07
C LYS A 611 24.13 -30.56 -20.54
N ASP A 612 24.26 -31.75 -19.96
CA ASP A 612 23.50 -32.94 -20.39
C ASP A 612 22.28 -33.23 -19.49
N GLY A 613 22.04 -32.39 -18.47
CA GLY A 613 20.92 -32.52 -17.55
C GLY A 613 19.58 -32.10 -18.14
N ASN A 614 18.48 -32.64 -17.60
CA ASN A 614 17.12 -32.22 -17.96
C ASN A 614 16.91 -30.71 -17.76
N GLU A 615 17.50 -30.15 -16.71
CA GLU A 615 17.46 -28.70 -16.43
C GLU A 615 18.14 -27.89 -17.54
N TRP A 616 19.24 -28.37 -18.13
CA TRP A 616 19.89 -27.68 -19.24
C TRP A 616 19.06 -27.73 -20.52
N LYS A 617 18.39 -28.84 -20.80
CA LYS A 617 17.45 -28.92 -21.95
C LYS A 617 16.33 -27.91 -21.81
N GLU A 618 15.76 -27.76 -20.62
CA GLU A 618 14.73 -26.75 -20.33
C GLU A 618 15.28 -25.32 -20.44
N LEU A 619 16.49 -25.06 -19.94
CA LEU A 619 17.17 -23.76 -20.10
C LEU A 619 17.53 -23.46 -21.55
N GLN A 620 17.92 -24.47 -22.33
CA GLN A 620 18.27 -24.32 -23.72
C GLN A 620 17.03 -24.03 -24.57
N GLU A 621 15.87 -24.62 -24.26
CA GLU A 621 14.59 -24.23 -24.83
C GLU A 621 14.26 -22.75 -24.51
N GLN A 622 14.48 -22.30 -23.26
CA GLN A 622 14.27 -20.90 -22.85
C GLN A 622 15.26 -19.91 -23.49
N ARG A 623 16.49 -20.34 -23.77
CA ARG A 623 17.55 -19.53 -24.40
C ARG A 623 17.48 -19.51 -25.92
N SER A 624 17.09 -20.63 -26.54
CA SER A 624 16.97 -20.74 -27.99
C SER A 624 15.86 -19.85 -28.53
N ALA A 625 14.90 -19.45 -27.69
CA ALA A 625 13.90 -18.41 -27.95
C ALA A 625 14.45 -16.97 -28.14
N GLY A 626 15.77 -16.76 -28.13
CA GLY A 626 16.43 -15.46 -28.19
C GLY A 626 17.24 -15.16 -29.46
N GLY A 627 17.12 -15.96 -30.54
CA GLY A 627 17.79 -15.70 -31.81
C GLY A 627 17.17 -14.55 -32.61
N LEU A 628 17.99 -13.87 -33.44
CA LEU A 628 17.65 -12.67 -34.25
C LEU A 628 16.49 -12.86 -35.26
N HIS A 629 15.88 -14.04 -35.35
CA HIS A 629 14.79 -14.38 -36.28
C HIS A 629 13.58 -15.06 -35.60
N ILE A 630 13.47 -15.02 -34.28
CA ILE A 630 12.33 -15.61 -33.54
C ILE A 630 11.36 -14.49 -33.14
N PRO A 631 10.03 -14.67 -33.31
CA PRO A 631 9.04 -13.71 -32.84
C PRO A 631 9.17 -13.48 -31.32
N VAL A 632 8.52 -12.44 -30.78
CA VAL A 632 8.51 -12.18 -29.32
C VAL A 632 7.69 -13.24 -28.55
N ASP A 633 7.00 -14.11 -29.28
CA ASP A 633 6.20 -15.29 -28.87
C ASP A 633 6.85 -16.24 -27.86
N GLU A 634 8.17 -16.36 -27.89
CA GLU A 634 8.92 -17.27 -27.03
C GLU A 634 9.83 -16.58 -26.01
N ARG A 635 9.96 -15.24 -26.03
CA ARG A 635 10.86 -14.53 -25.13
C ARG A 635 10.32 -14.56 -23.69
N CYS A 636 11.07 -15.25 -22.83
CA CYS A 636 10.90 -15.10 -21.39
C CYS A 636 11.14 -13.63 -21.00
N SER A 637 10.36 -13.13 -20.03
CA SER A 637 10.51 -11.78 -19.49
C SER A 637 11.91 -11.52 -18.91
N ARG A 638 12.62 -12.59 -18.52
CA ARG A 638 14.03 -12.59 -18.17
C ARG A 638 14.81 -13.52 -19.08
N GLN A 639 15.88 -13.02 -19.68
CA GLN A 639 16.91 -13.87 -20.30
C GLN A 639 17.90 -14.34 -19.24
N LEU A 640 17.99 -15.65 -19.05
CA LEU A 640 18.89 -16.24 -18.08
C LEU A 640 20.35 -16.10 -18.55
N ALA A 641 21.10 -15.24 -17.87
CA ALA A 641 22.54 -15.18 -18.01
C ALA A 641 23.12 -16.50 -17.49
N ALA A 642 23.93 -17.15 -18.31
CA ALA A 642 24.65 -18.34 -17.93
C ALA A 642 26.00 -18.37 -18.61
N LYS A 643 27.01 -18.66 -17.80
CA LYS A 643 28.42 -18.67 -18.18
C LYS A 643 28.95 -20.08 -17.95
N LEU A 644 29.64 -20.62 -18.95
CA LEU A 644 30.36 -21.88 -18.79
C LEU A 644 31.45 -21.65 -17.73
N CYS A 645 31.50 -22.51 -16.72
CA CYS A 645 32.46 -22.40 -15.63
C CYS A 645 33.19 -23.72 -15.45
N GLN A 646 34.46 -23.78 -15.89
CA GLN A 646 35.29 -24.99 -15.78
C GLN A 646 35.53 -25.38 -14.33
N THR A 647 35.58 -24.37 -13.45
CA THR A 647 35.69 -24.53 -12.00
C THR A 647 34.56 -25.38 -11.38
N LEU A 648 33.37 -25.42 -12.01
CA LEU A 648 32.22 -26.17 -11.48
C LEU A 648 32.16 -27.62 -11.99
N GLY A 649 33.11 -28.03 -12.84
CA GLY A 649 33.15 -29.33 -13.51
C GLY A 649 33.05 -29.21 -15.03
N HIS A 650 33.51 -30.24 -15.75
CA HIS A 650 33.43 -30.27 -17.22
C HIS A 650 31.98 -30.13 -17.69
N GLY A 651 31.69 -29.09 -18.47
CA GLY A 651 30.35 -28.85 -19.02
C GLY A 651 29.34 -28.25 -18.05
N SER A 652 29.76 -27.71 -16.90
CA SER A 652 28.88 -27.01 -15.95
C SER A 652 28.76 -25.52 -16.24
N TYR A 653 27.56 -24.97 -16.06
CA TYR A 653 27.23 -23.56 -16.23
C TYR A 653 26.77 -22.97 -14.90
N ILE A 654 27.20 -21.75 -14.60
CA ILE A 654 26.53 -20.93 -13.59
C ILE A 654 25.38 -20.19 -14.26
N VAL A 655 24.19 -20.27 -13.67
CA VAL A 655 22.95 -19.67 -14.19
C VAL A 655 22.42 -18.68 -13.15
N ASP A 656 22.08 -17.47 -13.61
CA ASP A 656 21.40 -16.44 -12.81
C ASP A 656 19.92 -16.75 -12.71
N ASP A 657 19.33 -16.75 -11.51
CA ASP A 657 17.94 -17.10 -11.26
C ASP A 657 17.25 -16.07 -10.35
N VAL A 658 15.93 -15.91 -10.54
CA VAL A 658 15.14 -14.92 -9.80
C VAL A 658 13.80 -15.52 -9.35
N PHE A 659 13.47 -15.23 -8.10
CA PHE A 659 12.15 -15.48 -7.54
C PHE A 659 11.55 -14.16 -7.09
N SER A 660 10.33 -13.87 -7.53
CA SER A 660 9.66 -12.63 -7.16
C SER A 660 8.22 -12.86 -6.75
N PHE A 661 7.74 -12.07 -5.80
CA PHE A 661 6.31 -11.94 -5.57
C PHE A 661 5.90 -10.50 -5.34
N LEU A 662 4.67 -10.18 -5.77
CA LEU A 662 3.98 -8.93 -5.53
C LEU A 662 2.65 -9.28 -4.87
N MET A 663 2.36 -8.64 -3.75
CA MET A 663 1.10 -8.82 -3.04
C MET A 663 0.47 -7.46 -2.78
N VAL A 664 -0.76 -7.27 -3.25
CA VAL A 664 -1.52 -6.03 -3.08
C VAL A 664 -2.83 -6.39 -2.39
N GLY A 665 -3.22 -5.63 -1.36
CA GLY A 665 -4.47 -5.88 -0.66
C GLY A 665 -5.02 -4.67 0.08
N ASP A 666 -6.15 -4.88 0.76
CA ASP A 666 -6.78 -3.83 1.55
C ASP A 666 -6.18 -3.71 2.96
N TRP A 667 -6.12 -2.50 3.51
CA TRP A 667 -5.59 -2.27 4.86
C TRP A 667 -6.30 -3.11 5.94
N CYS A 668 -7.55 -3.49 5.71
CA CYS A 668 -8.31 -4.41 6.58
C CYS A 668 -7.93 -5.91 6.45
N ASP A 669 -6.97 -6.26 5.59
CA ASP A 669 -6.47 -7.62 5.28
C ASP A 669 -7.58 -8.65 4.96
N ARG A 670 -8.64 -8.18 4.29
CA ARG A 670 -9.75 -9.01 3.83
C ARG A 670 -9.49 -9.51 2.43
N TYR A 671 -8.99 -8.66 1.55
CA TYR A 671 -8.91 -8.87 0.13
C TYR A 671 -7.47 -8.66 -0.32
N TRP A 672 -6.98 -9.56 -1.14
CA TRP A 672 -5.66 -9.41 -1.72
C TRP A 672 -5.52 -10.17 -3.03
N THR A 673 -4.52 -9.75 -3.81
CA THR A 673 -4.01 -10.43 -4.99
C THR A 673 -2.52 -10.67 -4.79
N CYS A 674 -2.05 -11.89 -5.02
CA CYS A 674 -0.65 -12.23 -4.97
C CYS A 674 -0.20 -12.75 -6.33
N HIS A 675 0.81 -12.12 -6.92
CA HIS A 675 1.50 -12.58 -8.12
C HIS A 675 2.84 -13.18 -7.70
N VAL A 676 3.14 -14.38 -8.15
CA VAL A 676 4.42 -15.07 -7.92
C VAL A 676 5.03 -15.39 -9.28
N LEU A 677 6.29 -15.02 -9.46
CA LEU A 677 7.07 -15.22 -10.68
C LEU A 677 8.29 -16.08 -10.35
N GLU A 678 8.37 -17.25 -10.98
CA GLU A 678 9.49 -18.18 -10.85
C GLU A 678 10.23 -18.26 -12.19
N THR A 679 11.50 -17.83 -12.28
CA THR A 679 12.24 -17.95 -13.55
C THR A 679 12.63 -19.40 -13.86
N SER A 680 12.91 -20.23 -12.84
CA SER A 680 13.43 -21.59 -13.01
C SER A 680 12.45 -22.76 -12.96
N THR A 681 12.93 -23.88 -13.50
CA THR A 681 12.33 -25.22 -13.45
C THR A 681 12.72 -26.03 -12.21
N VAL A 682 13.32 -25.39 -11.19
CA VAL A 682 13.44 -26.01 -9.85
C VAL A 682 12.05 -26.53 -9.53
N ARG A 683 11.93 -27.83 -9.23
CA ARG A 683 10.66 -28.48 -8.88
C ARG A 683 10.05 -27.77 -7.66
N SER A 684 9.38 -26.66 -7.91
CA SER A 684 8.59 -25.92 -6.96
C SER A 684 7.26 -26.63 -6.93
N ASP A 685 7.08 -27.48 -5.92
CA ASP A 685 5.79 -28.07 -5.58
C ASP A 685 4.84 -27.05 -4.94
N LEU A 686 5.23 -25.76 -4.91
CA LEU A 686 4.37 -24.67 -4.46
C LEU A 686 3.02 -24.74 -5.18
N PHE A 687 1.96 -24.70 -4.37
CA PHE A 687 0.57 -24.67 -4.82
C PHE A 687 0.06 -25.93 -5.54
N ARG A 688 0.83 -27.05 -5.49
CA ARG A 688 0.29 -28.38 -5.82
C ARG A 688 -0.71 -28.86 -4.75
N THR A 689 -1.40 -29.96 -5.02
CA THR A 689 -2.55 -30.40 -4.19
C THR A 689 -2.11 -30.83 -2.78
N ASP A 690 -1.00 -31.53 -2.70
CA ASP A 690 -0.23 -31.88 -1.51
C ASP A 690 0.24 -30.65 -0.74
N TRP A 691 0.80 -29.64 -1.41
CA TRP A 691 1.25 -28.41 -0.74
C TRP A 691 0.12 -27.70 0.01
N ARG A 692 -1.09 -27.66 -0.57
CA ARG A 692 -2.26 -27.02 0.05
C ARG A 692 -2.78 -27.78 1.27
N GLN A 693 -2.69 -29.11 1.24
CA GLN A 693 -3.03 -29.95 2.39
C GLN A 693 -2.05 -29.71 3.55
N ASN A 694 -0.77 -29.53 3.22
CA ASN A 694 0.28 -29.25 4.21
C ASN A 694 0.23 -27.81 4.75
N ASN A 695 -0.37 -26.87 4.01
CA ASN A 695 -0.41 -25.44 4.36
C ASN A 695 -1.85 -24.88 4.41
N PRO A 696 -2.77 -25.41 5.23
CA PRO A 696 -4.19 -25.00 5.21
C PRO A 696 -4.44 -23.53 5.61
N HIS A 697 -3.44 -22.87 6.20
CA HIS A 697 -3.51 -21.49 6.67
C HIS A 697 -2.96 -20.47 5.66
N PHE A 698 -2.51 -20.91 4.47
CA PHE A 698 -2.03 -20.04 3.39
C PHE A 698 -2.99 -18.92 2.94
N PRO A 699 -4.33 -18.99 3.14
CA PRO A 699 -5.18 -17.85 2.81
C PRO A 699 -4.89 -16.61 3.66
N GLN A 700 -4.12 -16.74 4.76
CA GLN A 700 -3.73 -15.59 5.56
C GLN A 700 -2.42 -14.98 5.09
N ARG A 701 -2.41 -13.65 4.87
CA ARG A 701 -1.31 -12.90 4.23
C ARG A 701 0.04 -13.19 4.87
N LYS A 702 0.18 -12.89 6.17
CA LYS A 702 1.44 -13.08 6.92
C LYS A 702 1.97 -14.51 6.82
N VAL A 703 1.07 -15.50 6.82
CA VAL A 703 1.45 -16.91 6.70
C VAL A 703 1.96 -17.20 5.29
N LEU A 704 1.25 -16.76 4.24
CA LEU A 704 1.67 -16.97 2.86
C LEU A 704 3.00 -16.29 2.54
N GLU A 705 3.15 -15.02 2.93
CA GLU A 705 4.39 -14.24 2.79
C GLU A 705 5.59 -14.96 3.41
N LEU A 706 5.45 -15.46 4.65
CA LEU A 706 6.52 -16.21 5.32
C LEU A 706 6.82 -17.55 4.64
N ILE A 707 5.80 -18.29 4.21
CA ILE A 707 6.01 -19.57 3.50
C ILE A 707 6.76 -19.32 2.18
N LEU A 708 6.37 -18.31 1.42
CA LEU A 708 7.04 -17.94 0.16
C LEU A 708 8.50 -17.54 0.43
N PHE A 709 8.74 -16.71 1.44
CA PHE A 709 10.08 -16.24 1.78
C PHE A 709 10.99 -17.38 2.28
N ASN A 710 10.52 -18.22 3.21
CA ASN A 710 11.28 -19.39 3.66
C ASN A 710 11.57 -20.34 2.51
N LYS A 711 10.62 -20.55 1.59
CA LYS A 711 10.83 -21.46 0.46
C LYS A 711 11.92 -20.97 -0.48
N VAL A 712 11.96 -19.67 -0.78
CA VAL A 712 13.03 -19.12 -1.63
C VAL A 712 14.38 -19.18 -0.91
N LEU A 713 14.44 -18.90 0.39
CA LEU A 713 15.69 -19.01 1.17
C LEU A 713 16.23 -20.45 1.19
N GLU A 714 15.34 -21.43 1.34
CA GLU A 714 15.71 -22.85 1.26
C GLU A 714 16.32 -23.21 -0.11
N ASN A 715 15.73 -22.71 -1.20
CA ASN A 715 16.25 -22.92 -2.55
C ASN A 715 17.61 -22.23 -2.74
N ILE A 716 17.74 -20.99 -2.30
CA ILE A 716 19.01 -20.22 -2.34
C ILE A 716 20.12 -20.97 -1.60
N HIS A 717 19.84 -21.42 -0.38
CA HIS A 717 20.80 -22.15 0.43
C HIS A 717 21.23 -23.46 -0.24
N ARG A 718 20.27 -24.26 -0.75
CA ARG A 718 20.56 -25.51 -1.47
C ARG A 718 21.43 -25.25 -2.71
N SER A 719 21.12 -24.21 -3.49
CA SER A 719 21.87 -23.86 -4.69
C SER A 719 23.28 -23.34 -4.40
N ALA A 720 23.44 -22.50 -3.37
CA ALA A 720 24.74 -21.99 -2.95
C ALA A 720 25.65 -23.13 -2.45
N ILE A 721 25.13 -24.07 -1.65
CA ILE A 721 25.88 -25.25 -1.22
C ILE A 721 26.33 -26.10 -2.41
N ASP A 722 25.48 -26.30 -3.41
CA ASP A 722 25.84 -27.10 -4.58
C ASP A 722 27.00 -26.45 -5.35
N ILE A 723 26.96 -25.13 -5.55
CA ILE A 723 28.07 -24.38 -6.17
C ILE A 723 29.36 -24.54 -5.35
N LEU A 724 29.30 -24.34 -4.02
CA LEU A 724 30.47 -24.45 -3.15
C LEU A 724 31.07 -25.86 -3.16
N LYS A 725 30.23 -26.89 -3.10
CA LYS A 725 30.68 -28.28 -3.21
C LYS A 725 31.39 -28.57 -4.53
N ARG A 726 30.91 -27.99 -5.64
CA ARG A 726 31.56 -28.15 -6.96
C ARG A 726 32.90 -27.43 -7.03
N VAL A 727 33.00 -26.22 -6.47
CA VAL A 727 34.26 -25.44 -6.40
C VAL A 727 35.34 -26.17 -5.59
N GLU A 728 34.94 -26.84 -4.51
CA GLU A 728 35.84 -27.56 -3.61
C GLU A 728 36.33 -28.90 -4.18
N ARG A 729 35.65 -29.50 -5.17
CA ARG A 729 36.09 -30.74 -5.80
C ARG A 729 37.38 -30.52 -6.62
N ASP A 730 38.30 -31.48 -6.54
CA ASP A 730 39.47 -31.52 -7.41
C ASP A 730 39.07 -32.12 -8.78
N PRO A 731 39.32 -31.44 -9.91
CA PRO A 731 39.05 -32.01 -11.23
C PRO A 731 39.80 -33.33 -11.54
N ARG A 732 40.80 -33.73 -10.74
CA ARG A 732 41.56 -34.98 -10.93
C ARG A 732 41.03 -36.21 -10.17
N SER A 733 40.10 -36.08 -9.22
CA SER A 733 39.60 -37.24 -8.47
C SER A 733 38.41 -37.89 -9.16
N SER A 734 38.67 -38.69 -10.19
CA SER A 734 37.70 -39.69 -10.64
C SER A 734 37.74 -40.90 -9.71
N SER A 735 36.56 -41.32 -9.26
CA SER A 735 36.19 -42.59 -8.62
C SER A 735 36.47 -42.78 -7.11
N PHE A 736 35.36 -43.08 -6.42
CA PHE A 736 35.23 -43.92 -5.22
C PHE A 736 36.16 -43.63 -4.03
N ASP A 737 35.70 -42.79 -3.09
CA ASP A 737 35.42 -43.30 -1.74
C ASP A 737 34.48 -42.35 -0.99
N MET A 738 33.47 -42.91 -0.33
CA MET A 738 32.36 -42.17 0.27
C MET A 738 32.26 -42.48 1.75
N SER A 739 33.26 -42.06 2.54
CA SER A 739 33.13 -41.90 3.98
C SER A 739 34.36 -41.21 4.57
N GLU A 740 34.13 -40.18 5.38
CA GLU A 740 35.10 -39.46 6.22
C GLU A 740 36.17 -38.62 5.50
N GLU A 741 35.90 -37.32 5.33
CA GLU A 741 36.88 -36.23 5.56
C GLU A 741 36.24 -34.87 5.26
N LEU A 742 35.75 -34.19 6.31
CA LEU A 742 35.01 -32.93 6.14
C LEU A 742 35.87 -31.67 6.16
N TYR A 743 37.19 -31.72 6.44
CA TYR A 743 38.01 -30.48 6.52
C TYR A 743 39.51 -30.58 6.17
N SER A 744 40.06 -31.70 5.69
CA SER A 744 41.53 -31.86 5.55
C SER A 744 42.10 -31.77 4.12
N ASN A 745 41.30 -31.89 3.06
CA ASN A 745 41.83 -32.08 1.69
C ASN A 745 41.42 -31.01 0.65
N VAL A 746 40.95 -29.81 1.05
CA VAL A 746 40.72 -28.72 0.10
C VAL A 746 42.06 -28.10 -0.33
N SER A 747 42.66 -28.70 -1.35
CA SER A 747 43.92 -28.25 -1.92
C SER A 747 43.68 -27.58 -3.27
N PHE A 748 43.81 -26.24 -3.30
CA PHE A 748 43.92 -25.49 -4.57
C PHE A 748 45.32 -25.61 -5.19
N LYS A 749 46.23 -26.32 -4.53
CA LYS A 749 47.62 -26.52 -4.98
C LYS A 749 47.59 -27.20 -6.34
N ASP A 750 48.43 -26.72 -7.25
CA ASP A 750 48.60 -27.21 -8.62
C ASP A 750 47.45 -26.89 -9.61
N LYS A 751 46.46 -26.07 -9.24
CA LYS A 751 45.49 -25.52 -10.22
C LYS A 751 46.13 -24.44 -11.09
N LYS A 752 45.76 -24.39 -12.37
CA LYS A 752 46.21 -23.34 -13.31
C LYS A 752 45.71 -21.97 -12.85
N GLN A 753 46.50 -20.93 -13.08
CA GLN A 753 46.18 -19.54 -12.72
C GLN A 753 44.80 -19.08 -13.26
N GLU A 754 44.48 -19.43 -14.51
CA GLU A 754 43.19 -19.11 -15.15
C GLU A 754 41.99 -19.71 -14.38
N LEU A 755 42.13 -20.93 -13.86
CA LEU A 755 41.08 -21.62 -13.11
C LEU A 755 40.91 -21.00 -11.72
N LEU A 756 42.01 -20.55 -11.09
CA LEU A 756 41.96 -19.81 -9.82
C LEU A 756 41.27 -18.46 -9.98
N ASP A 757 41.53 -17.74 -11.08
CA ASP A 757 40.88 -16.47 -11.38
C ASP A 757 39.38 -16.66 -11.68
N GLU A 758 38.99 -17.70 -12.41
CA GLU A 758 37.59 -18.05 -12.62
C GLU A 758 36.90 -18.45 -11.30
N THR A 759 37.57 -19.24 -10.46
CA THR A 759 37.06 -19.62 -9.13
C THR A 759 36.80 -18.40 -8.27
N PHE A 760 37.75 -17.46 -8.24
CA PHE A 760 37.61 -16.21 -7.50
C PHE A 760 36.41 -15.38 -8.00
N GLN A 761 36.21 -15.29 -9.31
CA GLN A 761 35.04 -14.59 -9.89
C GLN A 761 33.72 -15.24 -9.47
N VAL A 762 33.63 -16.57 -9.52
CA VAL A 762 32.42 -17.31 -9.10
C VAL A 762 32.11 -17.08 -7.62
N LEU A 763 33.13 -17.19 -6.75
CA LEU A 763 32.96 -16.97 -5.31
C LEU A 763 32.57 -15.53 -5.00
N ARG A 764 33.11 -14.54 -5.72
CA ARG A 764 32.73 -13.13 -5.55
C ARG A 764 31.28 -12.86 -5.96
N ILE A 765 30.87 -13.37 -7.13
CA ILE A 765 29.48 -13.25 -7.60
C ILE A 765 28.51 -13.90 -6.60
N LEU A 766 28.87 -15.07 -6.07
CA LEU A 766 28.08 -15.76 -5.05
C LEU A 766 28.03 -14.95 -3.75
N LYS A 767 29.17 -14.40 -3.29
CA LYS A 767 29.24 -13.54 -2.11
C LYS A 767 28.31 -12.33 -2.24
N ASP A 768 28.39 -11.61 -3.36
CA ASP A 768 27.60 -10.39 -3.59
C ASP A 768 26.11 -10.71 -3.58
N SER A 769 25.70 -11.83 -4.20
CA SER A 769 24.31 -12.30 -4.18
C SER A 769 23.84 -12.66 -2.76
N ILE A 770 24.59 -13.48 -2.02
CA ILE A 770 24.20 -13.91 -0.67
C ILE A 770 24.20 -12.73 0.31
N THR A 771 25.10 -11.76 0.13
CA THR A 771 25.09 -10.51 0.92
C THR A 771 23.80 -9.74 0.67
N GLY A 772 23.38 -9.57 -0.59
CA GLY A 772 22.10 -8.94 -0.90
C GLY A 772 20.89 -9.69 -0.33
N ILE A 773 20.93 -11.04 -0.25
CA ILE A 773 19.88 -11.82 0.44
C ILE A 773 19.89 -11.59 1.95
N LYS A 774 21.07 -11.44 2.56
CA LYS A 774 21.18 -11.10 3.98
C LYS A 774 20.55 -9.74 4.28
N ASP A 775 20.84 -8.73 3.46
CA ASP A 775 20.25 -7.40 3.60
C ASP A 775 18.71 -7.47 3.49
N LEU A 776 18.19 -8.26 2.54
CA LEU A 776 16.74 -8.52 2.44
C LEU A 776 16.15 -9.14 3.72
N ILE A 777 16.85 -10.08 4.36
CA ILE A 777 16.38 -10.70 5.61
C ILE A 777 16.32 -9.66 6.73
N GLU A 778 17.30 -8.75 6.80
CA GLU A 778 17.31 -7.67 7.77
C GLU A 778 16.14 -6.69 7.54
N ASP A 779 15.91 -6.29 6.29
CA ASP A 779 14.78 -5.42 5.93
C ASP A 779 13.44 -6.09 6.24
N TRP A 780 13.30 -7.38 5.93
CA TRP A 780 12.12 -8.17 6.26
C TRP A 780 11.85 -8.22 7.77
N LYS A 781 12.89 -8.34 8.60
CA LYS A 781 12.74 -8.34 10.07
C LYS A 781 12.37 -6.96 10.61
N ARG A 782 12.83 -5.88 9.96
CA ARG A 782 12.56 -4.49 10.37
C ARG A 782 11.20 -3.97 9.92
N ARG A 783 10.56 -4.58 8.92
CA ARG A 783 9.33 -4.08 8.28
C ARG A 783 8.19 -3.75 9.23
N GLU A 784 7.96 -4.61 10.24
CA GLU A 784 6.87 -4.34 11.19
C GLU A 784 7.25 -3.17 12.09
N SER A 785 8.48 -3.10 12.59
CA SER A 785 8.91 -1.99 13.45
C SER A 785 8.93 -0.65 12.71
N SER A 786 9.27 -0.62 11.42
CA SER A 786 9.29 0.62 10.62
C SER A 786 7.90 1.16 10.34
N GLN A 787 6.89 0.30 10.13
CA GLN A 787 5.50 0.72 9.88
C GLN A 787 4.76 1.23 11.13
N GLY A 788 5.29 1.00 12.34
CA GLY A 788 4.67 1.49 13.58
C GLY A 788 3.19 1.08 13.74
N ARG A 789 2.29 2.08 13.78
CA ARG A 789 0.83 1.87 13.90
C ARG A 789 0.11 1.72 12.55
N GLU A 790 0.79 1.96 11.44
CA GLU A 790 0.22 1.97 10.10
C GLU A 790 0.20 0.59 9.45
N ARG A 791 0.29 -0.48 10.24
CA ARG A 791 0.33 -1.86 9.75
C ARG A 791 -1.06 -2.32 9.29
N PRO A 792 -1.16 -3.28 8.36
CA PRO A 792 -2.42 -3.91 8.00
C PRO A 792 -3.07 -4.57 9.22
N ARG A 793 -4.41 -4.58 9.23
CA ARG A 793 -5.24 -5.13 10.31
C ARG A 793 -4.77 -6.51 10.77
N TRP A 794 -4.68 -6.69 12.08
CA TRP A 794 -4.37 -7.96 12.72
C TRP A 794 -5.21 -8.09 13.99
N THR A 795 -6.27 -8.87 13.95
CA THR A 795 -7.20 -8.93 15.08
C THR A 795 -6.71 -9.87 16.17
N ARG A 796 -7.29 -9.74 17.37
CA ARG A 796 -7.12 -10.74 18.43
C ARG A 796 -7.49 -12.16 17.99
N SER A 797 -8.51 -12.32 17.15
CA SER A 797 -8.90 -13.63 16.63
C SER A 797 -7.82 -14.19 15.70
N ASP A 798 -7.19 -13.33 14.89
CA ASP A 798 -6.10 -13.75 14.01
C ASP A 798 -4.87 -14.15 14.83
N GLU A 799 -4.51 -13.36 15.85
CA GLU A 799 -3.42 -13.68 16.76
C GLU A 799 -3.65 -15.04 17.45
N GLN A 800 -4.85 -15.26 18.02
CA GLN A 800 -5.18 -16.53 18.66
C GLN A 800 -5.09 -17.73 17.71
N LYS A 801 -5.46 -17.54 16.44
CA LYS A 801 -5.55 -18.61 15.45
C LYS A 801 -4.22 -18.91 14.75
N TYR A 802 -3.42 -17.88 14.46
CA TYR A 802 -2.27 -17.98 13.57
C TYR A 802 -0.92 -17.78 14.27
N ARG A 803 -0.88 -17.33 15.53
CA ARG A 803 0.39 -17.09 16.27
C ARG A 803 1.34 -18.28 16.22
N LYS A 804 0.86 -19.49 16.52
CA LYS A 804 1.71 -20.69 16.58
C LYS A 804 2.37 -20.99 15.23
N ILE A 805 1.62 -20.90 14.13
CA ILE A 805 2.16 -21.19 12.80
C ILE A 805 3.11 -20.08 12.30
N ILE A 806 2.81 -18.83 12.63
CA ILE A 806 3.72 -17.70 12.35
C ILE A 806 5.04 -17.91 13.11
N GLN A 807 4.98 -18.25 14.41
CA GLN A 807 6.17 -18.49 15.21
C GLN A 807 7.01 -19.66 14.66
N THR A 808 6.37 -20.72 14.16
CA THR A 808 7.08 -21.82 13.48
C THR A 808 7.85 -21.31 12.27
N HIS A 809 7.22 -20.53 11.39
CA HIS A 809 7.89 -20.01 10.20
C HIS A 809 8.91 -18.90 10.51
N GLU A 810 8.72 -18.11 11.58
CA GLU A 810 9.72 -17.16 12.08
C GLU A 810 10.96 -17.89 12.61
N ASN A 811 10.77 -19.03 13.30
CA ASN A 811 11.89 -19.87 13.74
C ASN A 811 12.63 -20.51 12.55
N GLU A 812 11.91 -20.94 11.51
CA GLU A 812 12.51 -21.40 10.24
C GLU A 812 13.29 -20.28 9.55
N LEU A 813 12.75 -19.07 9.51
CA LEU A 813 13.45 -17.89 8.98
C LEU A 813 14.74 -17.61 9.75
N ALA A 814 14.69 -17.66 11.08
CA ALA A 814 15.87 -17.50 11.93
C ALA A 814 16.92 -18.61 11.72
N LYS A 815 16.48 -19.83 11.37
CA LYS A 815 17.37 -20.92 10.99
C LYS A 815 18.06 -20.62 9.65
N HIS A 816 17.29 -20.20 8.63
CA HIS A 816 17.84 -19.84 7.32
C HIS A 816 18.80 -18.66 7.38
N ASP A 817 18.53 -17.68 8.24
CA ASP A 817 19.45 -16.57 8.50
C ASP A 817 20.81 -17.06 9.03
N ARG A 818 20.82 -18.00 9.98
CA ARG A 818 22.08 -18.61 10.47
C ARG A 818 22.79 -19.38 9.36
N GLU A 819 22.05 -20.16 8.56
CA GLU A 819 22.59 -20.91 7.43
C GLU A 819 23.24 -19.98 6.38
N ILE A 820 22.62 -18.84 6.09
CA ILE A 820 23.15 -17.82 5.18
C ILE A 820 24.42 -17.17 5.74
N ASN A 821 24.46 -16.87 7.04
CA ASN A 821 25.68 -16.35 7.68
C ASN A 821 26.84 -17.37 7.65
N LEU A 822 26.54 -18.67 7.79
CA LEU A 822 27.51 -19.73 7.63
C LEU A 822 28.01 -19.84 6.17
N LEU A 823 27.12 -19.69 5.19
CA LEU A 823 27.50 -19.64 3.77
C LEU A 823 28.45 -18.47 3.48
N LEU A 824 28.15 -17.26 3.97
CA LEU A 824 29.03 -16.10 3.81
C LEU A 824 30.41 -16.35 4.40
N SER A 825 30.46 -16.88 5.63
CA SER A 825 31.71 -17.20 6.31
C SER A 825 32.53 -18.24 5.52
N ARG A 826 31.86 -19.26 4.96
CA ARG A 826 32.51 -20.28 4.12
C ARG A 826 33.02 -19.70 2.79
N ILE A 827 32.23 -18.84 2.14
CA ILE A 827 32.65 -18.16 0.92
C ILE A 827 33.89 -17.28 1.19
N ASP A 828 33.88 -16.52 2.28
CA ASP A 828 35.01 -15.67 2.68
C ASP A 828 36.27 -16.49 2.95
N PHE A 829 36.13 -17.63 3.63
CA PHE A 829 37.24 -18.56 3.84
C PHE A 829 37.82 -19.08 2.51
N LEU A 830 36.97 -19.50 1.57
CA LEU A 830 37.42 -19.98 0.26
C LEU A 830 38.06 -18.87 -0.58
N ILE A 831 37.53 -17.65 -0.53
CA ILE A 831 38.13 -16.48 -1.19
C ILE A 831 39.52 -16.22 -0.62
N ALA A 832 39.69 -16.25 0.70
CA ALA A 832 41.00 -16.07 1.33
C ALA A 832 41.98 -17.18 0.92
N LEU A 833 41.51 -18.43 0.84
CA LEU A 833 42.34 -19.57 0.43
C LEU A 833 42.80 -19.44 -1.03
N VAL A 834 41.91 -19.05 -1.96
CA VAL A 834 42.25 -18.82 -3.37
C VAL A 834 43.22 -17.65 -3.52
N ASN A 835 43.03 -16.56 -2.75
CA ASN A 835 43.95 -15.42 -2.77
C ASN A 835 45.35 -15.78 -2.26
N ASN A 836 45.43 -16.58 -1.19
CA ASN A 836 46.70 -17.07 -0.67
C ASN A 836 47.43 -17.91 -1.72
N GLU A 837 46.74 -18.84 -2.39
CA GLU A 837 47.34 -19.65 -3.46
C GLU A 837 47.78 -18.80 -4.67
N LYS A 838 46.98 -17.81 -5.05
CA LYS A 838 47.34 -16.85 -6.11
C LYS A 838 48.61 -16.07 -5.75
N SER A 839 48.76 -15.63 -4.50
CA SER A 839 49.97 -14.94 -4.04
C SER A 839 51.20 -15.86 -4.03
N LEU A 840 51.02 -17.13 -3.68
CA LEU A 840 52.08 -18.15 -3.73
C LEU A 840 52.50 -18.46 -5.17
N SER A 841 51.54 -18.57 -6.10
CA SER A 841 51.78 -18.75 -7.53
C SER A 841 52.58 -17.58 -8.11
N GLN A 842 52.17 -16.34 -7.82
CA GLN A 842 52.89 -15.14 -8.22
C GLN A 842 54.32 -15.11 -7.64
N SER A 843 54.50 -15.48 -6.38
CA SER A 843 55.83 -15.59 -5.77
C SER A 843 56.70 -16.64 -6.47
N ARG A 844 56.14 -17.80 -6.85
CA ARG A 844 56.83 -18.84 -7.63
C ARG A 844 57.23 -18.34 -9.02
N ASP A 845 56.38 -17.57 -9.68
CA ASP A 845 56.66 -17.00 -11.00
C ASP A 845 57.71 -15.88 -10.94
N VAL A 846 57.68 -15.02 -9.90
CA VAL A 846 58.76 -14.06 -9.63
C VAL A 846 60.08 -14.77 -9.35
N THR A 847 60.05 -15.89 -8.63
CA THR A 847 61.26 -16.70 -8.37
C THR A 847 61.79 -17.31 -9.67
N ARG A 848 60.92 -17.85 -10.53
CA ARG A 848 61.29 -18.36 -11.87
C ARG A 848 61.84 -17.27 -12.78
N PHE A 849 61.23 -16.08 -12.75
CA PHE A 849 61.71 -14.91 -13.47
C PHE A 849 63.08 -14.48 -12.97
N THR A 850 63.29 -14.43 -11.65
CA THR A 850 64.58 -14.13 -11.03
C THR A 850 65.64 -15.13 -11.46
N TYR A 851 65.33 -16.43 -11.45
CA TYR A 851 66.22 -17.45 -11.99
C TYR A 851 66.55 -17.16 -13.46
N ALA A 852 65.55 -16.93 -14.32
CA ALA A 852 65.77 -16.59 -15.72
C ALA A 852 66.63 -15.31 -15.89
N THR A 853 66.40 -14.26 -15.12
CA THR A 853 67.18 -13.02 -15.19
C THR A 853 68.63 -13.24 -14.75
N VAL A 854 68.87 -14.01 -13.67
CA VAL A 854 70.22 -14.39 -13.24
C VAL A 854 70.98 -15.14 -14.34
N PHE A 855 70.29 -15.88 -15.21
CA PHE A 855 70.92 -16.56 -16.35
C PHE A 855 71.10 -15.65 -17.59
N PHE A 856 70.09 -14.85 -17.96
CA PHE A 856 70.13 -14.08 -19.20
C PHE A 856 70.89 -12.75 -19.07
N LEU A 857 71.01 -12.18 -17.86
CA LEU A 857 71.72 -10.92 -17.66
C LEU A 857 73.24 -11.06 -17.89
N PRO A 858 73.93 -12.10 -17.37
CA PRO A 858 75.36 -12.32 -17.67
C PRO A 858 75.60 -12.71 -19.14
N VAL A 859 74.69 -13.47 -19.75
CA VAL A 859 74.78 -13.83 -21.18
C VAL A 859 74.59 -12.61 -22.08
N GLY A 860 73.61 -11.75 -21.78
CA GLY A 860 73.42 -10.48 -22.49
C GLY A 860 74.61 -9.53 -22.31
N LEU A 861 75.21 -9.50 -21.11
CA LEU A 861 76.39 -8.70 -20.81
C LEU A 861 77.63 -9.24 -21.53
N ALA A 862 77.81 -10.57 -21.60
CA ALA A 862 78.87 -11.21 -22.38
C ALA A 862 78.74 -10.93 -23.88
N VAL A 863 77.54 -11.05 -24.45
CA VAL A 863 77.28 -10.71 -25.86
C VAL A 863 77.54 -9.22 -26.13
N SER A 864 77.22 -8.32 -25.18
CA SER A 864 77.52 -6.89 -25.31
C SER A 864 79.02 -6.59 -25.25
N LEU A 865 79.79 -7.29 -24.41
CA LEU A 865 81.25 -7.18 -24.32
C LEU A 865 81.92 -7.67 -25.62
N PHE A 866 81.44 -8.76 -26.21
CA PHE A 866 81.93 -9.26 -27.50
C PHE A 866 81.53 -8.39 -28.69
N SER A 867 80.53 -7.50 -28.55
CA SER A 867 80.14 -6.54 -29.58
C SER A 867 80.99 -5.26 -29.58
N MET A 868 81.69 -4.96 -28.48
CA MET A 868 82.44 -3.69 -28.31
C MET A 868 83.97 -3.82 -28.38
N SER A 869 84.54 -5.03 -28.37
CA SER A 869 85.99 -5.25 -28.52
C SER A 869 86.28 -6.11 -29.75
N GLY A 870 87.14 -5.61 -30.65
CA GLY A 870 87.59 -6.32 -31.85
C GLY A 870 88.11 -7.73 -31.57
N ALA A 871 88.04 -8.60 -32.60
CA ALA A 871 88.22 -10.05 -32.51
C ALA A 871 89.41 -10.48 -31.61
N PRO A 872 89.16 -11.17 -30.48
CA PRO A 872 90.22 -11.66 -29.62
C PRO A 872 90.99 -12.82 -30.28
N GLY A 873 92.24 -13.03 -29.86
CA GLY A 873 93.11 -14.09 -30.39
C GLY A 873 92.50 -15.50 -30.26
N ARG A 874 92.83 -16.40 -31.20
CA ARG A 874 92.26 -17.76 -31.31
C ARG A 874 92.31 -18.57 -30.00
N THR A 875 93.29 -18.33 -29.14
CA THR A 875 93.41 -18.96 -27.82
C THR A 875 92.37 -18.46 -26.81
N ALA A 876 92.09 -17.16 -26.76
CA ALA A 876 91.06 -16.59 -25.89
C ALA A 876 89.65 -17.02 -26.31
N ILE A 877 89.38 -17.14 -27.62
CA ILE A 877 88.10 -17.68 -28.11
C ILE A 877 87.91 -19.13 -27.66
N LEU A 878 88.97 -19.94 -27.70
CA LEU A 878 88.90 -21.36 -27.34
C LEU A 878 88.68 -21.56 -25.84
N GLU A 879 89.35 -20.77 -24.99
CA GLU A 879 89.08 -20.75 -23.55
C GLU A 879 87.67 -20.25 -23.23
N VAL A 880 87.19 -19.21 -23.90
CA VAL A 880 85.82 -18.70 -23.72
C VAL A 880 84.78 -19.74 -24.14
N VAL A 881 85.00 -20.47 -25.24
CA VAL A 881 84.08 -21.54 -25.69
C VAL A 881 84.05 -22.69 -24.69
N ILE A 882 85.20 -23.11 -24.15
CA ILE A 882 85.24 -24.13 -23.10
C ILE A 882 84.51 -23.64 -21.84
N THR A 883 84.77 -22.40 -21.43
CA THR A 883 84.12 -21.80 -20.26
C THR A 883 82.61 -21.68 -20.47
N ALA A 884 82.16 -21.34 -21.68
CA ALA A 884 80.75 -21.29 -22.06
C ALA A 884 80.09 -22.68 -22.07
N ILE A 885 80.78 -23.71 -22.57
CA ILE A 885 80.28 -25.11 -22.56
C ILE A 885 80.17 -25.63 -21.13
N VAL A 886 81.15 -25.35 -20.27
CA VAL A 886 81.13 -25.74 -18.86
C VAL A 886 80.01 -25.00 -18.13
N ALA A 887 79.88 -23.69 -18.34
CA ALA A 887 78.79 -22.89 -17.78
C ALA A 887 77.43 -23.43 -18.26
N LEU A 888 77.26 -23.72 -19.55
CA LEU A 888 76.02 -24.25 -20.12
C LEU A 888 75.70 -25.65 -19.58
N SER A 889 76.71 -26.51 -19.38
CA SER A 889 76.54 -27.85 -18.79
C SER A 889 76.09 -27.77 -17.33
N VAL A 890 76.69 -26.88 -16.54
CA VAL A 890 76.27 -26.60 -15.16
C VAL A 890 74.86 -26.01 -15.15
N THR A 891 74.54 -25.16 -16.11
CA THR A 891 73.21 -24.54 -16.27
C THR A 891 72.15 -25.60 -16.58
N VAL A 892 72.40 -26.49 -17.53
CA VAL A 892 71.51 -27.60 -17.89
C VAL A 892 71.33 -28.54 -16.69
N PHE A 893 72.40 -28.81 -15.93
CA PHE A 893 72.33 -29.63 -14.73
C PHE A 893 71.46 -28.98 -13.63
N ILE A 894 71.65 -27.69 -13.35
CA ILE A 894 70.83 -26.94 -12.37
C ILE A 894 69.37 -26.86 -12.84
N LEU A 895 69.12 -26.59 -14.12
CA LEU A 895 67.76 -26.56 -14.68
C LEU A 895 67.10 -27.93 -14.57
N TRP A 896 67.84 -29.00 -14.87
CA TRP A 896 67.38 -30.38 -14.74
C TRP A 896 67.06 -30.72 -13.28
N SER A 897 67.93 -30.32 -12.33
CA SER A 897 67.68 -30.50 -10.90
C SER A 897 66.47 -29.69 -10.41
N ALA A 898 66.27 -28.47 -10.92
CA ALA A 898 65.14 -27.62 -10.56
C ALA A 898 63.80 -28.09 -11.17
N ILE A 899 63.82 -28.70 -12.35
CA ILE A 899 62.64 -29.23 -13.04
C ILE A 899 62.22 -30.60 -12.49
N LYS A 900 63.18 -31.43 -12.04
CA LYS A 900 62.94 -32.83 -11.67
C LYS A 900 62.85 -33.10 -10.17
N ALA A 901 62.98 -32.08 -9.31
CA ALA A 901 62.81 -32.23 -7.86
C ALA A 901 61.32 -32.09 -7.45
N PRO A 902 60.61 -33.18 -7.10
CA PRO A 902 59.35 -33.07 -6.38
C PRO A 902 59.62 -32.44 -5.00
N THR A 903 58.78 -31.50 -4.61
CA THR A 903 58.80 -30.78 -3.33
C THR A 903 58.46 -31.71 -2.16
N SER A 904 59.34 -32.66 -1.85
CA SER A 904 59.33 -33.42 -0.60
C SER A 904 60.73 -33.96 -0.28
N MET A 905 61.65 -33.11 0.16
CA MET A 905 62.75 -33.57 1.00
C MET A 905 62.95 -32.60 2.17
N ASN A 906 62.75 -33.15 3.36
CA ASN A 906 63.20 -32.62 4.63
C ASN A 906 64.64 -32.09 4.51
N VAL A 907 64.86 -30.84 4.90
CA VAL A 907 66.20 -30.27 5.10
C VAL A 907 66.78 -30.84 6.39
N ARG A 908 67.12 -32.13 6.36
CA ARG A 908 68.07 -32.79 7.27
C ARG A 908 68.76 -33.87 6.45
N HIS A 909 70.07 -33.69 6.23
CA HIS A 909 70.98 -34.48 5.40
C HIS A 909 71.12 -34.03 3.94
N LEU A 910 71.89 -32.95 3.74
CA LEU A 910 72.80 -32.83 2.60
C LEU A 910 74.22 -33.09 3.12
N PRO A 911 74.97 -34.07 2.59
CA PRO A 911 76.33 -34.34 3.04
C PRO A 911 77.29 -33.27 2.53
N MET A 912 78.14 -32.81 3.45
CA MET A 912 79.35 -32.04 3.20
C MET A 912 80.19 -32.66 2.07
N ARG A 913 80.17 -32.10 0.85
CA ARG A 913 81.23 -32.28 -0.16
C ARG A 913 81.29 -31.09 -1.14
N PHE A 914 81.48 -29.87 -0.64
CA PHE A 914 81.95 -28.74 -1.46
C PHE A 914 82.86 -27.76 -0.69
N SER A 915 83.52 -28.23 0.38
CA SER A 915 84.50 -27.44 1.15
C SER A 915 85.86 -27.33 0.46
N TRP A 916 86.26 -28.30 -0.38
CA TRP A 916 87.61 -28.35 -0.95
C TRP A 916 87.83 -27.45 -2.18
N LEU A 917 86.76 -27.10 -2.90
CA LEU A 917 86.85 -26.26 -4.12
C LEU A 917 86.94 -24.76 -3.81
N VAL A 918 86.47 -24.34 -2.63
CA VAL A 918 86.57 -22.94 -2.16
C VAL A 918 87.91 -22.68 -1.46
N GLU A 919 88.50 -23.69 -0.81
CA GLU A 919 89.86 -23.61 -0.25
C GLU A 919 90.96 -23.65 -1.32
N ALA A 920 90.75 -24.36 -2.44
CA ALA A 920 91.71 -24.43 -3.54
C ALA A 920 91.87 -23.10 -4.31
N PHE A 921 90.81 -22.29 -4.40
CA PHE A 921 90.86 -20.97 -5.04
C PHE A 921 91.43 -19.86 -4.15
N SER A 922 91.46 -20.07 -2.82
CA SER A 922 92.04 -19.13 -1.85
C SER A 922 93.54 -19.39 -1.59
N ALA A 923 94.06 -20.57 -1.96
CA ALA A 923 95.45 -20.96 -1.74
C ALA A 923 96.43 -20.54 -2.85
N ASP A 924 95.97 -20.14 -4.04
CA ASP A 924 96.84 -19.82 -5.18
C ASP A 924 97.20 -18.32 -5.30
N GLN A 925 96.50 -17.41 -4.60
CA GLN A 925 96.88 -15.99 -4.53
C GLN A 925 97.96 -15.66 -3.48
N LYS A 926 98.42 -16.64 -2.70
CA LYS A 926 99.38 -16.42 -1.59
C LYS A 926 100.84 -16.74 -1.91
N LYS A 927 101.20 -16.96 -3.18
CA LYS A 927 102.56 -17.37 -3.58
C LYS A 927 103.43 -16.34 -4.32
N HIS A 928 102.96 -15.11 -4.50
CA HIS A 928 103.81 -14.01 -4.94
C HIS A 928 103.54 -12.74 -4.12
N SER A 929 104.19 -12.63 -2.95
CA SER A 929 104.56 -11.36 -2.30
C SER A 929 105.03 -11.58 -0.85
N VAL A 930 106.33 -11.80 -0.61
CA VAL A 930 107.03 -11.29 0.59
C VAL A 930 108.53 -11.13 0.28
N THR A 931 108.92 -9.91 -0.04
CA THR A 931 110.19 -9.22 0.29
C THR A 931 109.84 -7.74 0.14
N GLY A 932 110.02 -6.80 1.05
CA GLY A 932 110.58 -6.71 2.39
C GLY A 932 110.58 -5.19 2.69
N ASP A 933 110.16 -4.83 3.90
CA ASP A 933 110.39 -3.61 4.71
C ASP A 933 110.58 -2.21 4.09
N GLY A 934 109.92 -1.21 4.70
CA GLY A 934 110.29 0.20 4.59
C GLY A 934 109.18 1.22 4.95
N GLU A 935 109.14 1.59 6.23
CA GLU A 935 108.77 2.87 6.87
C GLU A 935 107.73 3.88 6.32
N GLU A 936 106.95 4.35 7.31
CA GLU A 936 106.52 5.73 7.59
C GLU A 936 105.24 6.39 6.98
N THR A 937 104.44 6.87 7.94
CA THR A 937 103.57 8.07 7.97
C THR A 937 102.05 7.97 7.70
N SER A 938 101.32 8.41 8.72
CA SER A 938 99.88 8.78 8.85
C SER A 938 99.52 10.07 8.08
N PRO A 939 98.28 10.63 8.11
CA PRO A 939 96.96 10.13 8.54
C PRO A 939 95.78 10.55 7.59
N SER A 940 94.53 10.34 8.05
CA SER A 940 93.23 10.93 7.63
C SER A 940 92.42 10.12 6.59
N GLY A 941 91.10 9.95 6.68
CA GLY A 941 90.12 10.49 7.63
C GLY A 941 88.77 9.73 7.56
N GLN A 942 88.16 9.62 8.74
CA GLN A 942 86.73 9.73 9.04
C GLN A 942 85.69 9.22 8.02
N ARG A 943 85.02 8.11 8.35
CA ARG A 943 83.60 7.90 8.02
C ARG A 943 82.76 8.04 9.28
N LEU A 944 81.81 8.98 9.19
CA LEU A 944 80.83 9.34 10.20
C LEU A 944 79.86 8.19 10.53
N HIS A 945 79.49 8.20 11.81
CA HIS A 945 78.51 7.40 12.51
C HIS A 945 77.06 7.82 12.25
N GLY A 946 76.15 6.89 12.49
CA GLY A 946 74.72 7.14 12.79
C GLY A 946 73.86 5.96 12.33
N ARG A 947 73.74 4.85 13.08
CA ARG A 947 72.78 4.59 14.20
C ARG A 947 71.35 5.04 13.82
N SER A 948 70.29 4.23 13.99
CA SER A 948 69.95 3.43 15.17
C SER A 948 68.85 2.41 14.84
N LEU A 949 68.98 1.14 15.24
CA LEU A 949 68.45 0.52 16.47
C LEU A 949 67.04 -0.08 16.32
N TRP A 950 66.95 -1.41 16.39
CA TRP A 950 66.03 -2.13 17.27
C TRP A 950 66.72 -3.43 17.74
N ASN A 951 67.09 -3.48 19.03
CA ASN A 951 67.41 -4.71 19.77
C ASN A 951 66.07 -5.27 20.30
N LYS A 952 65.73 -6.57 20.20
CA LYS A 952 66.32 -7.83 20.71
C LYS A 952 65.79 -8.22 22.12
N PHE A 953 65.53 -9.53 22.23
CA PHE A 953 65.35 -10.38 23.43
C PHE A 953 63.94 -10.43 24.05
N SER A 954 63.44 -11.56 24.56
CA SER A 954 63.93 -12.96 24.62
C SER A 954 62.76 -13.86 25.02
N LEU A 955 62.84 -15.13 24.61
CA LEU A 955 62.10 -16.28 25.13
C LEU A 955 62.27 -16.51 26.63
N SER A 956 61.26 -17.13 27.24
CA SER A 956 61.27 -18.34 28.10
C SER A 956 60.06 -18.26 29.05
N ASN A 957 59.44 -19.27 29.63
CA ASN A 957 59.49 -20.73 29.59
C ASN A 957 58.29 -21.21 30.43
N LEU A 958 58.05 -22.52 30.38
CA LEU A 958 57.44 -23.34 31.42
C LEU A 958 55.90 -23.48 31.52
N LYS A 959 55.59 -24.70 31.99
CA LYS A 959 54.39 -25.54 31.83
C LYS A 959 54.07 -26.10 33.23
N ARG A 960 52.79 -26.45 33.46
CA ARG A 960 52.18 -27.12 34.65
C ARG A 960 51.88 -26.15 35.81
N ARG A 961 50.73 -26.21 36.49
CA ARG A 961 49.99 -27.40 36.97
C ARG A 961 48.52 -27.03 37.32
N ASN A 962 47.67 -28.06 37.27
CA ASN A 962 46.25 -28.14 37.67
C ASN A 962 45.85 -27.42 38.97
N THR A 963 44.58 -26.98 39.06
CA THR A 963 43.65 -27.39 40.13
C THR A 963 42.18 -27.15 39.75
N THR A 964 41.37 -28.14 40.10
CA THR A 964 39.91 -28.29 40.14
C THR A 964 39.19 -27.36 41.13
N LYS A 965 37.94 -26.97 40.85
CA LYS A 965 36.68 -27.29 41.61
C LYS A 965 35.59 -26.21 41.53
N ASP A 966 34.37 -26.71 41.25
CA ASP A 966 33.08 -26.50 41.91
C ASP A 966 32.44 -25.11 42.12
N SER A 967 31.29 -24.95 41.43
CA SER A 967 29.94 -24.70 41.99
C SER A 967 29.43 -23.30 42.36
N GLN A 968 28.10 -23.17 42.16
CA GLN A 968 27.11 -22.21 42.70
C GLN A 968 27.04 -20.82 42.03
N SER A 969 25.99 -20.46 41.29
CA SER A 969 24.56 -20.25 41.62
C SER A 969 24.27 -18.91 42.33
N ASP A 970 23.32 -18.19 41.72
CA ASP A 970 22.36 -17.23 42.28
C ASP A 970 22.71 -15.74 42.45
N SER A 971 22.00 -14.96 41.62
CA SER A 971 21.03 -13.90 41.99
C SER A 971 21.38 -12.41 41.85
N ALA A 972 20.40 -11.73 41.24
CA ALA A 972 19.88 -10.38 41.49
C ALA A 972 20.66 -9.13 41.02
N ALA A 973 20.13 -8.48 39.97
CA ALA A 973 19.44 -7.18 40.04
C ALA A 973 18.56 -6.98 38.80
#